data_AF-A0AAE1KQW9-F1
#
_entry.id   AF-A0AAE1KQW9-F1
#
_cell.length_a   1.000
_cell.length_b   1.000
_cell.length_c   1.000
_cell.angle_alpha   90.00
_cell.angle_beta   90.00
_cell.angle_gamma   90.00
#
_symmetry.space_group_name_H-M   'P 1'
#
loop_
_entity.id
_entity.type
_entity.pdbx_description
1 polymer ?
#
loop_
_entity_poly.entity_id
_entity_poly.type
_entity_poly.pdbx_seq_one_letter_code
_entity_poly.pdbx_strand_id
1 'polypeptide(L)'
;MSSGGEPPTSQAFTPFWIAGPGSPTAPVVGNPVANPVPTSDLGTLGAAGVANAVPPTMSQDITTMANAVPHDDFNGLPEPPPPPPQTQDQQPGPPDPPTLVEAAPPPPPAAQEATSLEPPQVSAPPSAPTPAEVVAVVEQPGPAPAPTCSSGAPAKFFHSPSAPEVKEGVVEKKVKVQRRRLSPSHREMIIDLVFNEKKTSREVARYMGLPQSTVMSVVQVFKKEHRIHKKTATGRKRRLTTAQEFQLFEMSQERDNISVDEIRTRFLQQFPEFGHISKTTIYRTLERGKKGLIGMDPPPERYLEPIERFWGFKKKMKPKKVGAGEQPGNHSLLEPSVSIMEETGPIETGNSEKDISRQRRSLSIAEREMIISLFFNENRTIREVADFMHLAKSTVSSVVQVFKKEHRIQRKTSTGRKKKLSDEHEQMIMDILSQKEDITIEETRNRFLSLNPEVPNISKSTIYRIMENCQSKLRARSDMEVFVGAFVHSTEENPIVILPGMVMGVLNTKIEFMESIEELDHLKAEYGFTDSNIHYMTPGQFMMPGLVDTHIHASQFPNNGVAMDLPLLEWLQTYTFPTEANFSDTLFAREVYSKVVERLLRNGTTTAAYFGTIHLEGSKILADVVHDKGQRALIGKVNMMRNCPEYYRELSVQESIRDTEEFIRYVKTIQSPLVQPIVTPRFAPTCPEDQLASLGQLAAKYGCHIQSHLGETQPECNWVKELFPWAKSYTDVYDSMRLLSEKSVMAHCIWLGDDEIYTLRERGVGVSHCPNSNLSIRSGLCDVRRLISHGLKVGLGTDCSGGYSASMLDAIRQSLQVSNVLALERDQDYQRLTYKEAFRLATLGGAKVLNMEDRIGNFEIDKEFDALLIDVTAPGSAIDIFSKDTIEDKIQKFIYTGDDRNIARVYVAGHRILDLHNRNIH
;
A
#
# COMPACT_ATOMS: atom_id res chain seq x y z
N MET A 1 -39.14 -65.66 -12.50
CA MET A 1 -38.94 -65.20 -11.11
C MET A 1 -37.44 -64.93 -10.98
N SER A 2 -36.94 -63.72 -11.30
CA SER A 2 -36.99 -62.45 -10.53
C SER A 2 -36.02 -62.47 -9.34
N SER A 3 -35.06 -61.55 -9.18
CA SER A 3 -34.53 -60.40 -9.98
C SER A 3 -33.22 -59.95 -9.28
N GLY A 4 -32.18 -59.33 -9.85
CA GLY A 4 -32.06 -58.47 -11.05
C GLY A 4 -31.88 -57.00 -10.61
N GLY A 5 -30.75 -56.29 -10.84
CA GLY A 5 -29.46 -56.74 -11.37
C GLY A 5 -28.40 -55.62 -11.60
N GLU A 6 -27.17 -56.06 -11.91
CA GLU A 6 -26.10 -55.42 -12.73
C GLU A 6 -25.26 -54.18 -12.25
N PRO A 7 -24.00 -53.99 -12.80
CA PRO A 7 -22.86 -53.27 -12.16
C PRO A 7 -22.23 -52.21 -13.14
N PRO A 8 -20.89 -51.94 -13.28
CA PRO A 8 -19.63 -52.20 -12.51
C PRO A 8 -18.83 -50.86 -12.23
N THR A 9 -17.48 -50.67 -12.12
CA THR A 9 -16.24 -51.46 -12.41
C THR A 9 -14.97 -50.95 -11.66
N SER A 10 -13.98 -51.84 -11.53
CA SER A 10 -12.49 -51.73 -11.38
C SER A 10 -11.75 -50.37 -11.52
N GLN A 11 -10.88 -49.97 -10.57
CA GLN A 11 -9.41 -50.24 -10.41
C GLN A 11 -8.48 -49.49 -11.41
N ALA A 12 -7.44 -48.72 -11.03
CA ALA A 12 -6.25 -48.92 -10.15
C ALA A 12 -5.05 -49.58 -10.88
N PHE A 13 -3.82 -49.04 -10.72
CA PHE A 13 -2.69 -49.23 -11.66
C PHE A 13 -1.27 -49.15 -11.02
N THR A 14 -0.23 -49.40 -11.85
CA THR A 14 1.27 -49.34 -11.65
C THR A 14 1.92 -50.67 -11.20
N PRO A 15 3.28 -50.90 -11.33
CA PRO A 15 4.39 -50.02 -11.80
C PRO A 15 5.44 -50.66 -12.79
N PHE A 16 6.60 -49.98 -13.00
CA PHE A 16 7.95 -50.41 -13.50
C PHE A 16 8.46 -50.27 -14.98
N TRP A 17 9.16 -49.14 -15.27
CA TRP A 17 10.61 -48.95 -15.61
C TRP A 17 11.44 -49.67 -16.76
N ILE A 18 12.22 -48.84 -17.50
CA ILE A 18 13.66 -48.94 -17.97
C ILE A 18 14.10 -49.57 -19.34
N ALA A 19 14.96 -48.79 -20.06
CA ALA A 19 15.96 -49.09 -21.14
C ALA A 19 15.48 -49.64 -22.52
N GLY A 20 16.19 -49.47 -23.64
CA GLY A 20 17.51 -48.85 -23.92
C GLY A 20 17.69 -48.40 -25.42
N PRO A 21 18.87 -47.89 -25.86
CA PRO A 21 18.98 -46.95 -26.98
C PRO A 21 19.52 -47.49 -28.34
N GLY A 22 19.37 -46.71 -29.42
CA GLY A 22 20.01 -46.91 -30.73
C GLY A 22 19.90 -45.72 -31.70
N SER A 23 20.91 -45.52 -32.57
CA SER A 23 21.02 -44.48 -33.61
C SER A 23 21.89 -45.03 -34.75
N PRO A 24 21.63 -44.79 -36.07
CA PRO A 24 22.37 -43.71 -36.76
C PRO A 24 21.74 -43.08 -38.05
N THR A 25 22.19 -41.84 -38.34
CA THR A 25 22.49 -41.23 -39.67
C THR A 25 21.59 -41.36 -40.92
N ALA A 26 20.98 -40.22 -41.31
CA ALA A 26 21.27 -39.46 -42.56
C ALA A 26 20.84 -40.03 -43.97
N PRO A 27 21.14 -39.38 -45.14
CA PRO A 27 20.35 -38.24 -45.66
C PRO A 27 20.04 -38.20 -47.21
N VAL A 28 19.43 -37.07 -47.66
CA VAL A 28 19.37 -36.45 -49.04
C VAL A 28 18.33 -36.91 -50.11
N VAL A 29 17.95 -35.93 -50.96
CA VAL A 29 17.38 -35.95 -52.34
C VAL A 29 15.84 -35.95 -52.50
N GLY A 30 15.31 -35.04 -53.36
CA GLY A 30 14.03 -35.24 -54.05
C GLY A 30 13.09 -34.04 -54.21
N ASN A 31 13.31 -33.18 -55.20
CA ASN A 31 12.36 -32.16 -55.73
C ASN A 31 12.30 -32.36 -57.27
N PRO A 32 11.33 -31.87 -58.07
CA PRO A 32 10.05 -31.18 -57.78
C PRO A 32 8.83 -31.76 -58.59
N VAL A 33 7.68 -31.04 -58.68
CA VAL A 33 6.97 -30.65 -59.95
C VAL A 33 5.47 -30.29 -59.76
N ALA A 34 5.09 -29.10 -60.29
CA ALA A 34 3.79 -28.61 -60.80
C ALA A 34 2.47 -28.51 -59.95
N ASN A 35 1.77 -27.39 -60.19
CA ASN A 35 0.34 -27.13 -59.89
C ASN A 35 -0.58 -27.61 -61.04
N PRO A 36 -1.91 -27.45 -60.92
CA PRO A 36 -2.53 -26.35 -61.69
C PRO A 36 -3.60 -25.53 -60.94
N VAL A 37 -4.02 -24.39 -61.52
CA VAL A 37 -5.01 -23.42 -61.00
C VAL A 37 -5.86 -22.88 -62.16
N PRO A 38 -7.16 -22.59 -61.92
CA PRO A 38 -7.88 -21.46 -62.55
C PRO A 38 -8.42 -20.48 -61.45
N THR A 39 -8.32 -19.13 -61.47
CA THR A 39 -8.66 -18.08 -62.48
C THR A 39 -10.18 -17.95 -62.74
N SER A 40 -10.80 -16.75 -62.81
CA SER A 40 -10.39 -15.32 -62.69
C SER A 40 -11.63 -14.49 -62.19
N ASP A 41 -11.70 -13.15 -62.03
CA ASP A 41 -11.32 -11.94 -62.81
C ASP A 41 -10.92 -10.79 -61.85
N LEU A 42 -10.00 -9.84 -62.13
CA LEU A 42 -9.81 -8.88 -63.25
C LEU A 42 -10.86 -7.74 -63.27
N GLY A 43 -10.50 -6.44 -63.36
CA GLY A 43 -9.20 -5.74 -63.46
C GLY A 43 -9.38 -4.26 -63.06
N THR A 44 -8.70 -3.19 -63.54
CA THR A 44 -7.51 -2.89 -64.39
C THR A 44 -7.53 -1.35 -64.59
N LEU A 45 -6.48 -0.51 -64.75
CA LEU A 45 -5.01 -0.56 -64.92
C LEU A 45 -4.39 0.59 -64.06
N GLY A 46 -3.08 0.84 -63.92
CA GLY A 46 -1.87 0.09 -64.32
C GLY A 46 -0.70 0.98 -64.83
N ALA A 47 0.50 0.39 -64.88
CA ALA A 47 1.75 0.85 -65.55
C ALA A 47 2.51 2.10 -65.01
N ALA A 48 3.86 2.15 -65.02
CA ALA A 48 4.88 1.09 -65.14
C ALA A 48 6.32 1.59 -64.78
N GLY A 49 7.18 0.68 -64.30
CA GLY A 49 8.66 0.76 -64.38
C GLY A 49 9.40 1.61 -63.32
N VAL A 50 10.73 1.52 -63.14
CA VAL A 50 11.77 0.57 -63.65
C VAL A 50 12.95 0.48 -62.65
N ALA A 51 13.35 -0.75 -62.27
CA ALA A 51 14.68 -1.21 -61.78
C ALA A 51 15.50 -0.47 -60.68
N ASN A 52 16.54 -1.17 -60.20
CA ASN A 52 17.68 -0.74 -59.36
C ASN A 52 17.34 -0.35 -57.90
N ALA A 53 17.95 -0.93 -56.85
CA ALA A 53 19.37 -1.20 -56.50
C ALA A 53 20.02 -0.05 -55.71
N VAL A 54 20.81 -0.42 -54.69
CA VAL A 54 21.36 0.47 -53.64
C VAL A 54 22.56 1.29 -54.12
N PRO A 55 22.61 2.59 -53.82
CA PRO A 55 23.86 3.34 -53.60
C PRO A 55 23.75 4.23 -52.31
N PRO A 56 24.66 5.17 -51.96
CA PRO A 56 25.25 5.15 -50.60
C PRO A 56 25.27 6.53 -49.88
N THR A 57 26.33 6.80 -49.11
CA THR A 57 26.51 7.90 -48.14
C THR A 57 27.16 9.20 -48.67
N MET A 58 27.08 10.25 -47.82
CA MET A 58 27.96 11.45 -47.68
C MET A 58 27.59 12.79 -48.33
N SER A 59 27.71 13.86 -47.50
CA SER A 59 28.02 15.28 -47.85
C SER A 59 26.94 16.05 -48.66
N GLN A 60 26.81 17.40 -48.70
CA GLN A 60 27.32 18.60 -47.98
C GLN A 60 26.47 19.82 -48.47
N ASP A 61 26.39 21.04 -47.90
CA ASP A 61 26.86 21.75 -46.68
C ASP A 61 25.99 23.05 -46.53
N ILE A 62 26.50 24.10 -45.84
CA ILE A 62 26.14 25.54 -45.90
C ILE A 62 25.02 26.06 -44.96
N THR A 63 25.01 27.29 -44.37
CA THR A 63 25.98 28.20 -43.66
C THR A 63 25.18 29.42 -43.11
N THR A 64 25.50 29.95 -41.90
CA THR A 64 25.16 31.33 -41.40
C THR A 64 23.67 31.76 -41.23
N MET A 65 23.27 32.83 -40.50
CA MET A 65 23.95 33.81 -39.62
C MET A 65 22.96 34.39 -38.56
N ALA A 66 23.45 34.94 -37.43
CA ALA A 66 22.71 35.91 -36.60
C ALA A 66 23.66 36.80 -35.75
N ASN A 67 23.38 38.10 -35.66
CA ASN A 67 23.98 39.14 -34.79
C ASN A 67 22.81 40.04 -34.26
N ALA A 68 22.87 40.88 -33.22
CA ALA A 68 23.95 41.46 -32.38
C ALA A 68 23.39 41.80 -30.95
N VAL A 69 24.16 41.91 -29.84
CA VAL A 69 24.90 43.11 -29.27
C VAL A 69 23.95 44.28 -28.87
N PRO A 70 23.99 44.94 -27.66
CA PRO A 70 25.15 45.42 -26.83
C PRO A 70 25.24 44.88 -25.36
N HIS A 71 26.39 44.84 -24.65
CA HIS A 71 27.19 45.91 -23.94
C HIS A 71 26.46 46.58 -22.74
N ASP A 72 27.01 46.83 -21.53
CA ASP A 72 28.37 46.88 -20.92
C ASP A 72 28.31 46.54 -19.39
N ASP A 73 29.35 46.39 -18.53
CA ASP A 73 30.77 45.92 -18.59
C ASP A 73 31.40 45.90 -17.14
N PHE A 74 32.67 45.47 -17.00
CA PHE A 74 33.69 45.68 -15.92
C PHE A 74 33.85 44.75 -14.67
N ASN A 75 35.04 44.10 -14.66
CA ASN A 75 36.00 43.81 -13.56
C ASN A 75 35.88 42.60 -12.58
N GLY A 76 36.91 41.74 -12.58
CA GLY A 76 37.28 40.82 -11.48
C GLY A 76 38.12 39.58 -11.86
N LEU A 77 39.46 39.64 -11.79
CA LEU A 77 40.43 38.54 -12.05
C LEU A 77 41.10 38.06 -10.73
N PRO A 78 41.92 36.97 -10.65
CA PRO A 78 42.41 36.04 -11.71
C PRO A 78 42.28 34.52 -11.40
N GLU A 79 42.67 33.66 -12.37
CA GLU A 79 42.94 32.21 -12.23
C GLU A 79 44.43 31.85 -12.48
N PRO A 80 44.92 30.66 -12.03
CA PRO A 80 46.32 30.23 -12.17
C PRO A 80 46.71 29.62 -13.54
N PRO A 81 48.01 29.50 -13.88
CA PRO A 81 48.49 29.15 -15.22
C PRO A 81 48.57 27.64 -15.57
N PRO A 82 48.61 27.27 -16.87
CA PRO A 82 48.63 25.89 -17.36
C PRO A 82 50.03 25.22 -17.43
N PRO A 83 50.09 23.87 -17.58
CA PRO A 83 51.34 23.11 -17.71
C PRO A 83 52.01 23.18 -19.11
N PRO A 84 53.31 22.82 -19.23
CA PRO A 84 54.11 22.95 -20.47
C PRO A 84 53.83 21.86 -21.54
N PRO A 85 54.24 22.09 -22.82
CA PRO A 85 53.78 21.32 -23.97
C PRO A 85 54.59 20.05 -24.31
N GLN A 86 53.97 19.16 -25.07
CA GLN A 86 54.60 18.00 -25.72
C GLN A 86 55.18 18.37 -27.11
N THR A 87 56.15 17.59 -27.57
CA THR A 87 56.69 17.65 -28.95
C THR A 87 56.66 16.26 -29.59
N GLN A 88 56.57 16.22 -30.93
CA GLN A 88 56.37 15.02 -31.74
C GLN A 88 57.71 14.37 -32.13
N ASP A 89 57.75 13.05 -32.37
CA ASP A 89 57.98 12.58 -33.75
C ASP A 89 57.70 11.06 -33.99
N GLN A 90 57.35 10.75 -35.25
CA GLN A 90 57.45 9.51 -36.04
C GLN A 90 57.18 8.08 -35.48
N GLN A 91 56.46 7.29 -36.28
CA GLN A 91 56.27 5.83 -36.14
C GLN A 91 57.37 5.01 -36.86
N PRO A 92 57.73 3.83 -36.34
CA PRO A 92 58.11 2.65 -37.13
C PRO A 92 56.97 1.61 -37.22
N GLY A 93 57.05 0.69 -38.19
CA GLY A 93 56.07 -0.39 -38.41
C GLY A 93 56.18 -1.59 -37.44
N PRO A 94 55.31 -2.60 -37.57
CA PRO A 94 55.26 -3.75 -36.67
C PRO A 94 56.45 -4.71 -36.86
N PRO A 95 57.05 -5.24 -35.78
CA PRO A 95 58.02 -6.33 -35.85
C PRO A 95 57.34 -7.71 -35.95
N ASP A 96 58.05 -8.68 -36.54
CA ASP A 96 57.62 -10.07 -36.66
C ASP A 96 57.49 -10.80 -35.30
N PRO A 97 56.67 -11.88 -35.22
CA PRO A 97 56.47 -12.64 -33.98
C PRO A 97 57.74 -13.41 -33.55
N PRO A 98 58.17 -13.33 -32.28
CA PRO A 98 59.32 -14.07 -31.79
C PRO A 98 59.05 -15.59 -31.71
N THR A 99 60.10 -16.37 -31.99
CA THR A 99 60.07 -17.83 -32.07
C THR A 99 59.76 -18.54 -30.75
N LEU A 100 59.14 -19.72 -30.86
CA LEU A 100 59.06 -20.72 -29.79
C LEU A 100 60.46 -21.06 -29.26
N VAL A 101 60.60 -21.07 -27.94
CA VAL A 101 61.71 -21.69 -27.21
C VAL A 101 61.09 -22.57 -26.12
N GLU A 102 61.50 -23.83 -26.05
CA GLU A 102 60.96 -24.78 -25.07
C GLU A 102 61.37 -24.40 -23.65
N ALA A 103 60.40 -24.20 -22.77
CA ALA A 103 60.64 -24.08 -21.33
C ALA A 103 60.74 -25.49 -20.71
N ALA A 104 61.88 -25.79 -20.08
CA ALA A 104 62.09 -27.06 -19.42
C ALA A 104 61.13 -27.27 -18.23
N PRO A 105 60.72 -28.51 -17.92
CA PRO A 105 59.85 -28.80 -16.78
C PRO A 105 60.56 -28.50 -15.44
N PRO A 106 59.79 -28.16 -14.38
CA PRO A 106 60.36 -27.86 -13.07
C PRO A 106 61.04 -29.10 -12.43
N PRO A 107 62.08 -28.90 -11.60
CA PRO A 107 62.78 -29.99 -10.94
C PRO A 107 61.91 -30.68 -9.87
N PRO A 108 62.10 -31.99 -9.62
CA PRO A 108 61.41 -32.69 -8.54
C PRO A 108 61.92 -32.22 -7.16
N PRO A 109 61.07 -32.27 -6.11
CA PRO A 109 61.50 -31.97 -4.75
C PRO A 109 62.54 -32.98 -4.27
N ALA A 110 63.62 -32.48 -3.65
CA ALA A 110 64.67 -33.32 -3.09
C ALA A 110 64.21 -34.02 -1.80
N ALA A 111 64.63 -35.28 -1.61
CA ALA A 111 64.31 -36.05 -0.42
C ALA A 111 65.14 -35.61 0.80
N GLN A 112 64.54 -35.77 1.99
CA GLN A 112 65.29 -35.98 3.24
C GLN A 112 64.95 -37.36 3.79
N GLU A 113 65.87 -37.91 4.58
CA GLU A 113 65.98 -39.34 4.82
C GLU A 113 64.92 -39.90 5.79
N ALA A 114 64.38 -41.08 5.46
CA ALA A 114 63.55 -41.87 6.35
C ALA A 114 64.26 -43.19 6.69
N THR A 115 64.56 -43.41 7.98
CA THR A 115 65.10 -44.68 8.46
C THR A 115 63.99 -45.64 8.88
N SER A 116 63.61 -46.50 7.94
CA SER A 116 63.24 -47.92 8.12
C SER A 116 62.32 -48.35 9.27
N LEU A 117 61.17 -48.95 8.90
CA LEU A 117 60.80 -50.32 9.33
C LEU A 117 59.79 -50.93 8.32
N GLU A 118 59.71 -52.27 8.27
CA GLU A 118 59.14 -53.04 7.15
C GLU A 118 57.73 -53.65 7.39
N PRO A 119 57.05 -54.23 6.37
CA PRO A 119 55.58 -54.22 6.27
C PRO A 119 54.85 -55.58 6.44
N PRO A 120 53.51 -55.58 6.45
CA PRO A 120 52.66 -56.71 6.05
C PRO A 120 52.11 -56.58 4.61
N GLN A 121 51.63 -57.67 4.02
CA GLN A 121 51.23 -57.75 2.59
C GLN A 121 49.70 -57.82 2.33
N VAL A 122 49.28 -57.11 1.27
CA VAL A 122 48.34 -57.50 0.18
C VAL A 122 47.16 -58.44 0.48
N SER A 123 45.94 -57.97 0.20
CA SER A 123 44.89 -58.75 -0.50
C SER A 123 43.74 -57.84 -1.01
N ALA A 124 42.90 -58.35 -1.92
CA ALA A 124 41.93 -57.61 -2.73
C ALA A 124 40.46 -57.73 -2.20
N PRO A 125 39.49 -56.93 -2.70
CA PRO A 125 38.19 -56.72 -2.02
C PRO A 125 37.06 -57.69 -2.46
N PRO A 126 36.03 -57.90 -1.60
CA PRO A 126 34.78 -58.58 -1.95
C PRO A 126 33.64 -57.61 -2.36
N SER A 127 32.56 -58.16 -2.92
CA SER A 127 31.44 -57.41 -3.55
C SER A 127 30.13 -57.42 -2.73
N ALA A 128 29.07 -56.82 -3.28
CA ALA A 128 27.78 -56.54 -2.62
C ALA A 128 26.91 -57.78 -2.31
N PRO A 129 25.95 -57.68 -1.36
CA PRO A 129 25.00 -58.76 -1.02
C PRO A 129 23.55 -58.50 -1.49
N THR A 130 22.93 -59.53 -2.10
CA THR A 130 21.48 -59.84 -2.13
C THR A 130 21.24 -61.04 -3.08
N PRO A 131 20.10 -61.77 -3.05
CA PRO A 131 19.03 -61.81 -2.03
C PRO A 131 18.80 -63.25 -1.46
N ALA A 132 17.94 -63.37 -0.43
CA ALA A 132 17.26 -64.62 -0.07
C ALA A 132 15.96 -64.32 0.70
N GLU A 133 14.87 -65.05 0.42
CA GLU A 133 13.54 -64.81 1.00
C GLU A 133 12.74 -66.13 1.10
N VAL A 134 11.63 -66.11 1.87
CA VAL A 134 10.42 -66.98 1.83
C VAL A 134 10.21 -68.01 2.97
N VAL A 135 9.42 -67.58 3.98
CA VAL A 135 8.25 -68.28 4.63
C VAL A 135 8.50 -69.56 5.48
N ALA A 136 7.98 -69.75 6.72
CA ALA A 136 7.19 -68.91 7.66
C ALA A 136 7.63 -69.13 9.15
N VAL A 137 6.86 -69.33 10.24
CA VAL A 137 5.46 -69.77 10.55
C VAL A 137 4.86 -68.94 11.73
N VAL A 138 3.57 -69.11 12.01
CA VAL A 138 2.68 -68.40 12.98
C VAL A 138 2.74 -68.98 14.42
N GLU A 139 2.69 -68.14 15.48
CA GLU A 139 1.67 -68.16 16.59
C GLU A 139 1.84 -67.06 17.68
N GLN A 140 0.94 -67.05 18.69
CA GLN A 140 0.40 -65.88 19.42
C GLN A 140 1.02 -65.55 20.80
N PRO A 141 0.72 -64.37 21.41
CA PRO A 141 1.09 -64.05 22.81
C PRO A 141 -0.08 -63.82 23.82
N GLY A 142 0.14 -64.23 25.07
CA GLY A 142 -0.68 -63.96 26.28
C GLY A 142 -0.44 -65.04 27.38
N PRO A 143 -0.86 -64.88 28.66
CA PRO A 143 -1.54 -63.76 29.35
C PRO A 143 -0.75 -63.25 30.61
N ALA A 144 -1.42 -62.55 31.55
CA ALA A 144 -0.85 -61.98 32.80
C ALA A 144 -1.11 -62.83 34.07
N PRO A 145 -0.52 -62.47 35.24
CA PRO A 145 -1.35 -62.17 36.42
C PRO A 145 -0.81 -61.04 37.35
N ALA A 146 -1.49 -60.79 38.49
CA ALA A 146 -1.28 -59.67 39.43
C ALA A 146 -1.20 -60.12 40.92
N PRO A 147 -1.07 -59.19 41.90
CA PRO A 147 -1.47 -59.41 43.30
C PRO A 147 -2.59 -58.47 43.81
N THR A 148 -3.20 -58.81 44.95
CA THR A 148 -4.41 -58.19 45.57
C THR A 148 -4.10 -57.58 46.97
N CYS A 149 -4.98 -56.97 47.79
CA CYS A 149 -6.46 -56.85 47.91
C CYS A 149 -6.82 -55.54 48.69
N SER A 150 -7.95 -55.23 49.37
CA SER A 150 -9.26 -55.86 49.72
C SER A 150 -10.26 -54.82 50.30
N SER A 151 -11.58 -55.11 50.23
CA SER A 151 -12.72 -54.49 50.98
C SER A 151 -13.12 -53.03 50.63
N GLY A 152 -14.42 -52.66 50.59
CA GLY A 152 -15.67 -53.42 50.73
C GLY A 152 -16.91 -52.64 50.19
N ALA A 153 -18.01 -53.34 49.89
CA ALA A 153 -19.25 -52.82 49.25
C ALA A 153 -20.36 -52.46 50.28
N PRO A 154 -21.58 -51.92 49.94
CA PRO A 154 -22.25 -51.66 48.63
C PRO A 154 -22.80 -50.19 48.54
N ALA A 155 -23.86 -49.73 47.81
CA ALA A 155 -24.93 -50.36 47.01
C ALA A 155 -25.63 -49.42 45.96
N LYS A 156 -26.16 -50.06 44.89
CA LYS A 156 -27.42 -49.83 44.13
C LYS A 156 -28.07 -48.43 43.90
N PHE A 157 -28.03 -48.01 42.63
CA PHE A 157 -29.18 -47.69 41.70
C PHE A 157 -30.19 -46.51 41.88
N PHE A 158 -30.53 -45.94 40.70
CA PHE A 158 -31.77 -45.24 40.27
C PHE A 158 -31.95 -43.70 40.39
N HIS A 159 -32.99 -43.21 39.69
CA HIS A 159 -33.14 -41.91 39.01
C HIS A 159 -33.41 -40.64 39.87
N SER A 160 -33.00 -39.49 39.28
CA SER A 160 -33.69 -38.19 39.08
C SER A 160 -34.52 -37.49 40.19
N PRO A 161 -34.68 -36.14 40.15
CA PRO A 161 -34.73 -35.36 41.38
C PRO A 161 -36.05 -34.60 41.68
N SER A 162 -36.28 -34.34 42.97
CA SER A 162 -37.06 -33.20 43.50
C SER A 162 -36.61 -32.87 44.94
N ALA A 163 -36.67 -31.59 45.35
CA ALA A 163 -36.20 -31.08 46.66
C ALA A 163 -37.34 -31.02 47.72
N PRO A 164 -37.06 -30.87 49.03
CA PRO A 164 -36.67 -29.59 49.68
C PRO A 164 -35.28 -29.63 50.39
N GLU A 165 -34.53 -28.53 50.62
CA GLU A 165 -34.72 -27.44 51.62
C GLU A 165 -34.55 -27.96 53.09
N VAL A 166 -33.76 -27.38 54.01
CA VAL A 166 -33.67 -25.97 54.46
C VAL A 166 -32.32 -25.65 55.20
N LYS A 167 -31.65 -24.52 54.85
CA LYS A 167 -30.66 -23.70 55.64
C LYS A 167 -29.32 -24.35 56.10
N GLU A 168 -28.27 -23.60 56.47
CA GLU A 168 -27.98 -22.13 56.43
C GLU A 168 -26.47 -21.89 56.12
N GLY A 169 -26.12 -20.75 55.49
CA GLY A 169 -24.72 -20.36 55.23
C GLY A 169 -24.45 -19.83 53.82
N VAL A 170 -24.74 -18.54 53.58
CA VAL A 170 -24.64 -17.93 52.24
C VAL A 170 -23.30 -17.22 52.02
N VAL A 171 -22.44 -17.82 51.20
CA VAL A 171 -21.30 -17.14 50.54
C VAL A 171 -21.71 -16.84 49.09
N GLU A 172 -21.61 -15.59 48.65
CA GLU A 172 -22.00 -15.18 47.28
C GLU A 172 -21.10 -15.77 46.18
N LYS A 173 -21.40 -16.99 45.73
CA LYS A 173 -20.91 -17.48 44.44
C LYS A 173 -21.61 -16.72 43.30
N LYS A 174 -21.00 -15.62 42.83
CA LYS A 174 -21.42 -14.93 41.61
C LYS A 174 -21.31 -15.86 40.40
N VAL A 175 -22.45 -16.44 40.00
CA VAL A 175 -22.60 -17.20 38.76
C VAL A 175 -22.25 -16.28 37.59
N LYS A 176 -21.13 -16.56 36.90
CA LYS A 176 -20.80 -15.93 35.62
C LYS A 176 -21.81 -16.39 34.57
N VAL A 177 -22.90 -15.65 34.42
CA VAL A 177 -23.78 -15.75 33.25
C VAL A 177 -22.93 -15.48 32.02
N GLN A 178 -22.68 -16.51 31.20
CA GLN A 178 -22.08 -16.33 29.89
C GLN A 178 -23.00 -15.42 29.06
N ARG A 179 -22.58 -14.17 28.87
CA ARG A 179 -23.23 -13.27 27.91
C ARG A 179 -23.04 -13.85 26.51
N ARG A 180 -24.02 -14.59 25.99
CA ARG A 180 -24.10 -14.93 24.55
C ARG A 180 -23.88 -13.65 23.76
N ARG A 181 -22.82 -13.59 22.94
CA ARG A 181 -22.60 -12.47 22.03
C ARG A 181 -23.77 -12.42 21.04
N LEU A 182 -24.40 -11.26 20.88
CA LEU A 182 -25.33 -11.04 19.76
C LEU A 182 -24.58 -11.26 18.44
N SER A 183 -25.15 -12.09 17.56
CA SER A 183 -24.66 -12.28 16.20
C SER A 183 -24.70 -10.95 15.41
N PRO A 184 -23.91 -10.79 14.34
CA PRO A 184 -23.94 -9.60 13.49
C PRO A 184 -25.36 -9.22 13.05
N SER A 185 -26.11 -10.20 12.53
CA SER A 185 -27.51 -10.07 12.11
C SER A 185 -28.45 -9.49 13.18
N HIS A 186 -28.29 -9.88 14.46
CA HIS A 186 -29.09 -9.30 15.54
C HIS A 186 -28.66 -7.87 15.90
N ARG A 187 -27.41 -7.48 15.63
CA ARG A 187 -26.94 -6.09 15.83
C ARG A 187 -27.42 -5.18 14.70
N GLU A 188 -27.34 -5.65 13.47
CA GLU A 188 -27.85 -4.95 12.28
C GLU A 188 -29.36 -4.70 12.41
N MET A 189 -30.14 -5.71 12.79
CA MET A 189 -31.57 -5.54 13.06
C MET A 189 -31.84 -4.55 14.23
N ILE A 190 -31.01 -4.51 15.28
CA ILE A 190 -31.11 -3.48 16.32
C ILE A 190 -30.85 -2.07 15.75
N ILE A 191 -29.87 -1.93 14.87
CA ILE A 191 -29.49 -0.65 14.27
C ILE A 191 -30.60 -0.18 13.32
N ASP A 192 -31.04 -1.02 12.40
CA ASP A 192 -32.08 -0.71 11.41
C ASP A 192 -33.40 -0.27 12.11
N LEU A 193 -33.87 -1.05 13.09
CA LEU A 193 -35.07 -0.72 13.87
C LEU A 193 -34.94 0.61 14.63
N VAL A 194 -33.75 0.96 15.15
CA VAL A 194 -33.54 2.18 15.96
C VAL A 194 -33.26 3.44 15.12
N PHE A 195 -32.56 3.30 13.99
CA PHE A 195 -32.10 4.45 13.20
C PHE A 195 -32.94 4.70 11.95
N ASN A 196 -33.36 3.64 11.24
CA ASN A 196 -34.14 3.76 10.00
C ASN A 196 -35.64 3.75 10.31
N GLU A 197 -36.13 2.74 11.05
CA GLU A 197 -37.53 2.72 11.53
C GLU A 197 -37.79 3.63 12.74
N LYS A 198 -36.75 4.24 13.33
CA LYS A 198 -36.82 5.24 14.43
C LYS A 198 -37.49 4.74 15.72
N LYS A 199 -37.62 3.42 15.92
CA LYS A 199 -38.18 2.83 17.15
C LYS A 199 -37.25 3.09 18.33
N THR A 200 -37.80 3.30 19.54
CA THR A 200 -36.94 3.48 20.71
C THR A 200 -36.26 2.17 21.11
N SER A 201 -35.09 2.25 21.71
CA SER A 201 -34.35 1.08 22.22
C SER A 201 -35.15 0.22 23.21
N ARG A 202 -36.25 0.74 23.77
CA ARG A 202 -37.17 0.02 24.67
C ARG A 202 -38.22 -0.79 23.90
N GLU A 203 -38.68 -0.28 22.77
CA GLU A 203 -39.58 -1.01 21.85
C GLU A 203 -38.82 -2.11 21.12
N VAL A 204 -37.61 -1.81 20.63
CA VAL A 204 -36.72 -2.81 20.00
C VAL A 204 -36.31 -3.91 20.98
N ALA A 205 -36.02 -3.57 22.24
CA ALA A 205 -35.78 -4.55 23.30
C ALA A 205 -36.98 -5.48 23.53
N ARG A 206 -38.21 -4.93 23.55
CA ARG A 206 -39.44 -5.72 23.70
C ARG A 206 -39.74 -6.58 22.46
N TYR A 207 -39.51 -6.04 21.26
CA TYR A 207 -39.73 -6.71 19.98
C TYR A 207 -38.80 -7.92 19.78
N MET A 208 -37.53 -7.78 20.18
CA MET A 208 -36.51 -8.82 20.01
C MET A 208 -36.32 -9.73 21.24
N GLY A 209 -37.08 -9.53 22.32
CA GLY A 209 -36.93 -10.30 23.57
C GLY A 209 -35.60 -10.05 24.31
N LEU A 210 -34.96 -8.90 24.09
CA LEU A 210 -33.61 -8.60 24.60
C LEU A 210 -33.65 -7.62 25.80
N PRO A 211 -32.65 -7.66 26.70
CA PRO A 211 -32.48 -6.62 27.71
C PRO A 211 -32.24 -5.25 27.06
N GLN A 212 -32.95 -4.21 27.52
CA GLN A 212 -32.82 -2.84 26.98
C GLN A 212 -31.37 -2.30 27.08
N SER A 213 -30.61 -2.70 28.09
CA SER A 213 -29.19 -2.38 28.23
C SER A 213 -28.33 -2.95 27.10
N THR A 214 -28.67 -4.13 26.58
CA THR A 214 -27.96 -4.75 25.45
C THR A 214 -28.26 -4.00 24.14
N VAL A 215 -29.53 -3.64 23.89
CA VAL A 215 -29.94 -2.82 22.74
C VAL A 215 -29.27 -1.44 22.79
N MET A 216 -29.31 -0.77 23.95
CA MET A 216 -28.61 0.50 24.18
C MET A 216 -27.10 0.38 23.95
N SER A 217 -26.47 -0.73 24.34
CA SER A 217 -25.03 -0.94 24.12
C SER A 217 -24.68 -0.95 22.62
N VAL A 218 -25.46 -1.68 21.80
CA VAL A 218 -25.26 -1.71 20.34
C VAL A 218 -25.48 -0.32 19.73
N VAL A 219 -26.56 0.36 20.10
CA VAL A 219 -26.89 1.73 19.63
C VAL A 219 -25.82 2.76 20.02
N GLN A 220 -25.19 2.59 21.18
CA GLN A 220 -24.16 3.50 21.70
C GLN A 220 -22.77 3.23 21.10
N VAL A 221 -22.47 1.96 20.78
CA VAL A 221 -21.29 1.57 19.98
C VAL A 221 -21.42 2.11 18.55
N PHE A 222 -22.55 1.87 17.87
CA PHE A 222 -22.80 2.37 16.52
C PHE A 222 -22.68 3.90 16.42
N LYS A 223 -23.23 4.66 17.38
CA LYS A 223 -23.08 6.13 17.47
C LYS A 223 -21.66 6.62 17.72
N LYS A 224 -20.82 5.81 18.38
CA LYS A 224 -19.41 6.12 18.62
C LYS A 224 -18.58 5.90 17.35
N GLU A 225 -18.84 4.80 16.65
CA GLU A 225 -18.18 4.43 15.39
C GLU A 225 -18.54 5.42 14.27
N HIS A 226 -19.83 5.69 14.06
CA HIS A 226 -20.32 6.51 12.94
C HIS A 226 -20.33 8.03 13.23
N ARG A 227 -19.72 8.47 14.33
CA ARG A 227 -19.44 9.89 14.71
C ARG A 227 -20.62 10.90 14.66
N ILE A 228 -21.88 10.46 14.55
CA ILE A 228 -23.05 11.30 14.25
C ILE A 228 -23.32 12.38 15.33
N HIS A 229 -22.83 13.61 15.11
CA HIS A 229 -23.14 14.82 15.89
C HIS A 229 -23.37 16.04 14.97
N LYS A 230 -24.35 16.89 15.29
CA LYS A 230 -24.87 17.93 14.37
C LYS A 230 -23.90 19.10 14.10
N LYS A 231 -23.92 19.61 12.85
CA LYS A 231 -23.36 20.91 12.43
C LYS A 231 -24.19 22.08 13.02
N THR A 232 -23.61 23.28 13.09
CA THR A 232 -24.30 24.56 13.38
C THR A 232 -23.88 25.66 12.38
N ALA A 233 -24.57 26.79 12.39
CA ALA A 233 -24.84 27.61 11.20
C ALA A 233 -23.71 28.51 10.63
N THR A 234 -22.44 28.34 11.03
CA THR A 234 -21.31 29.17 10.53
C THR A 234 -20.16 28.37 9.90
N GLY A 235 -20.39 27.10 9.56
CA GLY A 235 -19.67 26.39 8.50
C GLY A 235 -18.25 25.85 8.80
N ARG A 236 -17.41 26.56 9.57
CA ARG A 236 -16.02 26.14 9.88
C ARG A 236 -15.73 26.13 11.37
N LYS A 237 -15.05 25.08 11.85
CA LYS A 237 -14.37 25.07 13.16
C LYS A 237 -12.91 25.48 12.95
N ARG A 238 -12.52 26.69 13.36
CA ARG A 238 -11.10 27.00 13.55
C ARG A 238 -10.56 26.16 14.71
N ARG A 239 -9.43 25.50 14.48
CA ARG A 239 -8.65 24.80 15.51
C ARG A 239 -7.71 25.83 16.17
N LEU A 240 -7.45 25.69 17.47
CA LEU A 240 -6.48 26.52 18.18
C LEU A 240 -5.05 26.16 17.71
N THR A 241 -4.17 27.15 17.67
CA THR A 241 -2.72 26.93 17.50
C THR A 241 -2.08 26.55 18.84
N THR A 242 -0.92 25.91 18.83
CA THR A 242 -0.21 25.49 20.05
C THR A 242 0.05 26.66 21.02
N ALA A 243 0.37 27.85 20.49
CA ALA A 243 0.54 29.06 21.30
C ALA A 243 -0.77 29.53 21.98
N GLN A 244 -1.91 29.40 21.30
CA GLN A 244 -3.22 29.72 21.86
C GLN A 244 -3.71 28.65 22.87
N GLU A 245 -3.35 27.37 22.65
CA GLU A 245 -3.58 26.31 23.65
C GLU A 245 -2.70 26.52 24.90
N PHE A 246 -1.47 27.03 24.73
CA PHE A 246 -0.57 27.40 25.83
C PHE A 246 -1.08 28.61 26.64
N GLN A 247 -1.51 29.69 25.98
CA GLN A 247 -2.06 30.87 26.67
C GLN A 247 -3.35 30.56 27.44
N LEU A 248 -4.19 29.64 26.94
CA LEU A 248 -5.32 29.12 27.71
C LEU A 248 -4.88 28.38 28.98
N PHE A 249 -3.76 27.66 28.91
CA PHE A 249 -3.18 26.99 30.07
C PHE A 249 -2.61 28.02 31.07
N GLU A 250 -1.86 29.03 30.63
CA GLU A 250 -1.38 30.13 31.49
C GLU A 250 -2.54 30.83 32.22
N MET A 251 -3.59 31.22 31.51
CA MET A 251 -4.81 31.82 32.09
C MET A 251 -5.49 30.92 33.15
N SER A 252 -5.30 29.60 33.08
CA SER A 252 -5.84 28.66 34.06
C SER A 252 -4.99 28.55 35.35
N GLN A 253 -3.73 28.98 35.32
CA GLN A 253 -2.80 28.91 36.45
C GLN A 253 -2.65 30.25 37.20
N GLU A 254 -3.15 31.37 36.65
CA GLU A 254 -3.04 32.71 37.27
C GLU A 254 -3.56 32.81 38.71
N ARG A 255 -4.59 32.03 39.09
CA ARG A 255 -5.15 32.01 40.45
C ARG A 255 -5.97 30.76 40.73
N ASP A 256 -5.97 30.34 41.99
CA ASP A 256 -6.85 29.27 42.48
C ASP A 256 -8.33 29.56 42.15
N ASN A 257 -9.03 28.56 41.61
CA ASN A 257 -10.47 28.58 41.29
C ASN A 257 -10.94 29.58 40.22
N ILE A 258 -10.08 29.96 39.25
CA ILE A 258 -10.58 30.67 38.05
C ILE A 258 -11.56 29.79 37.25
N SER A 259 -12.69 30.36 36.82
CA SER A 259 -13.74 29.59 36.13
C SER A 259 -13.49 29.45 34.62
N VAL A 260 -13.97 28.37 34.02
CA VAL A 260 -13.90 28.14 32.56
C VAL A 260 -14.62 29.25 31.76
N ASP A 261 -15.64 29.89 32.33
CA ASP A 261 -16.29 31.07 31.73
C ASP A 261 -15.42 32.33 31.78
N GLU A 262 -14.63 32.51 32.84
CA GLU A 262 -13.72 33.63 32.95
C GLU A 262 -12.50 33.46 32.03
N ILE A 263 -11.87 32.27 32.02
CA ILE A 263 -10.81 31.91 31.06
C ILE A 263 -11.31 32.16 29.63
N ARG A 264 -12.52 31.67 29.30
CA ARG A 264 -13.16 31.89 27.99
C ARG A 264 -13.37 33.38 27.69
N THR A 265 -13.76 34.18 28.69
CA THR A 265 -14.01 35.62 28.51
C THR A 265 -12.71 36.37 28.23
N ARG A 266 -11.63 36.09 28.97
CA ARG A 266 -10.30 36.67 28.76
C ARG A 266 -9.69 36.24 27.42
N PHE A 267 -9.76 34.96 27.09
CA PHE A 267 -9.34 34.45 25.79
C PHE A 267 -10.06 35.15 24.63
N LEU A 268 -11.35 35.45 24.77
CA LEU A 268 -12.12 36.19 23.77
C LEU A 268 -11.84 37.71 23.74
N GLN A 269 -11.24 38.28 24.78
CA GLN A 269 -10.72 39.65 24.75
C GLN A 269 -9.38 39.72 24.00
N GLN A 270 -8.55 38.67 24.10
CA GLN A 270 -7.26 38.58 23.42
C GLN A 270 -7.36 38.04 21.98
N PHE A 271 -8.36 37.19 21.70
CA PHE A 271 -8.63 36.57 20.39
C PHE A 271 -10.12 36.67 19.99
N PRO A 272 -10.61 37.87 19.63
CA PRO A 272 -12.03 38.09 19.30
C PRO A 272 -12.54 37.26 18.11
N GLU A 273 -11.65 36.88 17.19
CA GLU A 273 -11.94 36.05 16.02
C GLU A 273 -12.35 34.61 16.37
N PHE A 274 -12.19 34.21 17.63
CA PHE A 274 -12.69 32.95 18.18
C PHE A 274 -14.04 33.09 18.90
N GLY A 275 -14.80 34.19 18.74
CA GLY A 275 -16.06 34.52 19.44
C GLY A 275 -17.10 33.39 19.64
N HIS A 276 -17.09 32.36 18.80
CA HIS A 276 -17.97 31.18 18.91
C HIS A 276 -17.36 29.98 19.66
N ILE A 277 -16.16 30.10 20.24
CA ILE A 277 -15.49 29.02 20.97
C ILE A 277 -16.34 28.54 22.15
N SER A 278 -16.50 27.23 22.27
CA SER A 278 -17.36 26.62 23.28
C SER A 278 -16.62 26.42 24.61
N LYS A 279 -17.32 26.47 25.74
CA LYS A 279 -16.75 26.12 27.06
C LYS A 279 -16.13 24.72 27.05
N THR A 280 -16.75 23.80 26.30
CA THR A 280 -16.26 22.42 26.07
C THR A 280 -14.98 22.36 25.24
N THR A 281 -14.71 23.35 24.38
CA THR A 281 -13.44 23.47 23.66
C THR A 281 -12.33 23.86 24.64
N ILE A 282 -12.55 24.96 25.38
CA ILE A 282 -11.63 25.46 26.42
C ILE A 282 -11.28 24.33 27.40
N TYR A 283 -12.29 23.67 27.97
CA TYR A 283 -12.11 22.56 28.91
C TYR A 283 -11.31 21.39 28.33
N ARG A 284 -11.55 21.00 27.06
CA ARG A 284 -10.83 19.89 26.41
C ARG A 284 -9.38 20.24 26.05
N THR A 285 -9.08 21.49 25.77
CA THR A 285 -7.70 21.97 25.59
C THR A 285 -6.95 21.94 26.94
N LEU A 286 -7.60 22.35 28.03
CA LEU A 286 -7.04 22.24 29.40
C LEU A 286 -6.84 20.78 29.85
N GLU A 287 -7.80 19.88 29.57
CA GLU A 287 -7.64 18.43 29.80
C GLU A 287 -6.50 17.81 28.97
N ARG A 288 -6.18 18.36 27.80
CA ARG A 288 -5.03 17.94 27.00
C ARG A 288 -3.71 18.40 27.60
N GLY A 289 -3.64 19.64 28.10
CA GLY A 289 -2.51 20.11 28.91
C GLY A 289 -2.24 19.18 30.11
N LYS A 290 -3.30 18.76 30.81
CA LYS A 290 -3.22 17.77 31.91
C LYS A 290 -2.73 16.37 31.49
N LYS A 291 -2.54 16.09 30.19
CA LYS A 291 -2.03 14.82 29.64
C LYS A 291 -0.68 14.96 28.94
N GLY A 292 0.00 16.09 29.11
CA GLY A 292 1.32 16.35 28.56
C GLY A 292 1.25 17.04 27.20
N LEU A 293 1.40 18.37 27.20
CA LEU A 293 2.21 19.02 26.17
C LEU A 293 3.69 18.85 26.56
N ILE A 294 4.58 18.89 25.56
CA ILE A 294 5.98 18.48 25.73
C ILE A 294 6.69 19.35 26.79
N GLY A 295 7.10 18.73 27.89
CA GLY A 295 8.08 19.29 28.83
C GLY A 295 7.57 20.07 30.05
N MET A 296 6.30 19.96 30.46
CA MET A 296 5.79 20.62 31.67
C MET A 296 4.90 19.73 32.54
N ASP A 297 4.93 19.96 33.86
CA ASP A 297 4.16 19.19 34.86
C ASP A 297 2.64 19.42 34.77
N PRO A 298 1.80 18.39 35.00
CA PRO A 298 0.35 18.51 34.97
C PRO A 298 -0.21 19.19 36.25
N PRO A 299 -1.27 20.02 36.15
CA PRO A 299 -1.81 20.74 37.30
C PRO A 299 -2.49 19.79 38.31
N PRO A 300 -2.41 20.06 39.63
CA PRO A 300 -2.91 19.17 40.68
C PRO A 300 -4.39 18.81 40.57
N GLU A 301 -4.70 17.54 40.88
CA GLU A 301 -6.03 16.94 40.64
C GLU A 301 -7.19 17.61 41.42
N ARG A 302 -6.88 18.33 42.51
CA ARG A 302 -7.84 19.03 43.37
C ARG A 302 -8.60 20.19 42.72
N TYR A 303 -8.19 20.65 41.54
CA TYR A 303 -8.67 21.89 40.93
C TYR A 303 -9.93 21.77 40.05
N LEU A 304 -10.55 20.59 39.92
CA LEU A 304 -11.55 20.32 38.88
C LEU A 304 -12.89 19.69 39.32
N GLU A 305 -13.22 19.64 40.61
CA GLU A 305 -14.58 19.27 41.06
C GLU A 305 -15.12 20.13 42.23
N PRO A 306 -16.46 20.24 42.41
CA PRO A 306 -17.55 19.63 41.62
C PRO A 306 -18.53 20.66 41.01
N ILE A 307 -18.80 20.56 39.71
CA ILE A 307 -19.91 21.30 39.04
C ILE A 307 -21.13 20.37 38.82
N GLU A 308 -21.51 19.58 39.83
CA GLU A 308 -22.80 18.87 39.83
C GLU A 308 -24.00 19.81 40.04
N ARG A 309 -23.76 21.07 40.45
CA ARG A 309 -24.80 21.93 41.04
C ARG A 309 -25.66 22.73 40.05
N PHE A 310 -25.38 22.69 38.75
CA PHE A 310 -26.02 23.59 37.76
C PHE A 310 -27.20 23.00 36.96
N TRP A 311 -27.49 21.69 37.07
CA TRP A 311 -28.60 21.03 36.35
C TRP A 311 -29.65 20.36 37.28
N GLY A 312 -29.87 20.95 38.46
CA GLY A 312 -30.82 20.48 39.47
C GLY A 312 -32.31 20.69 39.14
N PHE A 313 -32.83 20.02 38.11
CA PHE A 313 -34.28 20.05 37.80
C PHE A 313 -35.10 19.19 38.78
N LYS A 314 -35.74 19.85 39.74
CA LYS A 314 -36.58 19.22 40.77
C LYS A 314 -37.81 18.52 40.17
N LYS A 315 -37.98 17.23 40.45
CA LYS A 315 -39.31 16.57 40.48
C LYS A 315 -39.80 16.44 41.92
N LYS A 316 -40.81 17.22 42.32
CA LYS A 316 -41.66 16.86 43.47
C LYS A 316 -42.69 15.83 43.01
N MET A 317 -42.91 14.77 43.80
CA MET A 317 -44.00 13.80 43.58
C MET A 317 -45.34 14.30 44.14
N LYS A 318 -46.45 13.76 43.58
CA LYS A 318 -47.65 13.17 44.23
C LYS A 318 -48.92 13.31 43.31
N PRO A 319 -50.02 12.55 43.50
CA PRO A 319 -50.10 11.10 43.21
C PRO A 319 -51.45 10.63 42.60
N LYS A 320 -51.56 9.33 42.21
CA LYS A 320 -52.74 8.42 42.28
C LYS A 320 -52.29 7.03 41.74
N LYS A 321 -52.50 5.90 42.42
CA LYS A 321 -53.75 5.09 42.62
C LYS A 321 -54.37 4.66 41.27
N VAL A 322 -54.37 3.38 40.84
CA VAL A 322 -54.81 2.07 41.42
C VAL A 322 -56.27 1.73 41.02
N GLY A 323 -56.50 0.48 40.56
CA GLY A 323 -57.71 -0.01 39.87
C GLY A 323 -57.44 -0.18 38.37
N ALA A 324 -57.60 -1.33 37.67
CA ALA A 324 -58.21 -2.65 37.92
C ALA A 324 -59.75 -2.69 37.95
N GLY A 325 -60.35 -3.59 37.14
CA GLY A 325 -61.77 -3.99 37.20
C GLY A 325 -62.66 -3.62 35.99
N GLU A 326 -62.76 -4.54 35.01
CA GLU A 326 -63.97 -5.04 34.31
C GLU A 326 -65.07 -4.09 33.72
N GLN A 327 -66.13 -4.69 33.15
CA GLN A 327 -67.23 -4.09 32.34
C GLN A 327 -68.60 -4.18 33.10
N PRO A 328 -69.81 -4.12 32.48
CA PRO A 328 -70.29 -3.53 31.20
C PRO A 328 -71.62 -2.71 31.30
N GLY A 329 -72.02 -2.04 30.19
CA GLY A 329 -73.43 -1.65 29.88
C GLY A 329 -73.98 -0.35 30.52
N ASN A 330 -75.16 0.17 30.15
CA ASN A 330 -76.03 -0.05 28.96
C ASN A 330 -77.06 1.12 28.83
N HIS A 331 -77.75 1.26 27.67
CA HIS A 331 -78.88 2.18 27.36
C HIS A 331 -78.57 3.71 27.31
N SER A 332 -78.85 4.47 26.23
CA SER A 332 -80.13 4.97 25.62
C SER A 332 -80.48 6.41 26.11
N LEU A 333 -81.10 7.35 25.37
CA LEU A 333 -81.96 7.37 24.15
C LEU A 333 -82.02 8.81 23.55
N LEU A 334 -82.48 8.98 22.28
CA LEU A 334 -83.01 10.22 21.61
C LEU A 334 -82.05 11.42 21.40
N GLU A 335 -81.71 11.96 20.20
CA GLU A 335 -82.50 12.51 19.05
C GLU A 335 -83.54 13.60 19.42
N PRO A 336 -83.90 14.59 18.52
CA PRO A 336 -83.89 14.50 17.03
C PRO A 336 -83.51 15.79 16.21
N SER A 337 -83.50 15.64 14.86
CA SER A 337 -83.88 16.66 13.82
C SER A 337 -82.98 17.93 13.60
N VAL A 338 -82.97 18.70 12.49
CA VAL A 338 -83.41 18.69 11.05
C VAL A 338 -82.68 19.94 10.43
N SER A 339 -81.77 19.91 9.43
CA SER A 339 -81.81 19.59 7.98
C SER A 339 -82.49 20.65 7.07
N ILE A 340 -82.16 20.65 5.74
CA ILE A 340 -82.87 21.32 4.60
C ILE A 340 -82.58 22.85 4.41
N MET A 341 -82.55 23.54 3.23
CA MET A 341 -82.81 23.34 1.76
C MET A 341 -81.67 24.10 0.95
N GLU A 342 -81.20 23.77 -0.27
CA GLU A 342 -81.71 24.01 -1.67
C GLU A 342 -81.86 25.53 -2.07
N GLU A 343 -81.84 26.03 -3.33
CA GLU A 343 -81.50 25.52 -4.69
C GLU A 343 -81.32 26.69 -5.73
N THR A 344 -80.97 26.38 -6.99
CA THR A 344 -81.15 27.19 -8.25
C THR A 344 -80.36 28.50 -8.51
N GLY A 345 -80.27 28.89 -9.80
CA GLY A 345 -79.84 30.22 -10.33
C GLY A 345 -81.02 30.97 -10.98
N PRO A 346 -80.87 31.86 -12.01
CA PRO A 346 -79.69 32.14 -12.86
C PRO A 346 -79.47 33.65 -13.25
N ILE A 347 -78.66 33.91 -14.29
CA ILE A 347 -78.54 35.14 -15.14
C ILE A 347 -77.66 36.33 -14.65
N GLU A 348 -77.03 36.93 -15.67
CA GLU A 348 -76.15 38.12 -15.87
C GLU A 348 -76.22 39.31 -14.86
N THR A 349 -75.26 40.27 -14.78
CA THR A 349 -74.30 40.86 -15.76
C THR A 349 -73.00 41.39 -15.11
N GLY A 350 -71.91 41.59 -15.89
CA GLY A 350 -71.06 42.79 -15.75
C GLY A 350 -69.58 42.68 -15.30
N ASN A 351 -68.67 42.56 -16.29
CA ASN A 351 -67.26 43.06 -16.33
C ASN A 351 -66.40 43.19 -15.05
N SER A 352 -65.32 42.40 -14.97
CA SER A 352 -63.95 42.97 -14.85
C SER A 352 -62.86 42.00 -15.37
N GLU A 353 -61.62 42.47 -15.38
CA GLU A 353 -60.53 42.15 -16.29
C GLU A 353 -59.87 40.75 -16.20
N LYS A 354 -59.72 40.11 -17.37
CA LYS A 354 -58.56 39.30 -17.82
C LYS A 354 -57.82 38.45 -16.78
N ASP A 355 -58.25 37.19 -16.63
CA ASP A 355 -57.33 36.10 -16.31
C ASP A 355 -57.16 35.20 -17.56
N ILE A 356 -55.91 34.95 -17.96
CA ILE A 356 -55.56 34.03 -19.07
C ILE A 356 -54.42 33.13 -18.61
N SER A 357 -54.79 31.93 -18.18
CA SER A 357 -53.87 30.89 -17.74
C SER A 357 -53.04 30.34 -18.92
N ARG A 358 -51.75 30.69 -18.96
CA ARG A 358 -50.80 30.19 -19.97
C ARG A 358 -50.41 28.73 -19.73
N GLN A 359 -51.31 27.81 -20.06
CA GLN A 359 -51.04 26.36 -20.07
C GLN A 359 -49.87 26.00 -21.03
N ARG A 360 -49.13 24.94 -20.70
CA ARG A 360 -48.04 24.41 -21.54
C ARG A 360 -48.58 23.64 -22.76
N ARG A 361 -49.04 24.36 -23.79
CA ARG A 361 -49.29 23.77 -25.12
C ARG A 361 -47.97 23.39 -25.80
N SER A 362 -47.96 22.26 -26.51
CA SER A 362 -46.86 21.86 -27.40
C SER A 362 -46.83 22.72 -28.66
N LEU A 363 -45.70 23.40 -28.91
CA LEU A 363 -45.49 24.20 -30.12
C LEU A 363 -45.39 23.31 -31.36
N SER A 364 -46.15 23.65 -32.39
CA SER A 364 -46.05 23.11 -33.75
C SER A 364 -44.73 23.47 -34.43
N ILE A 365 -44.46 22.87 -35.59
CA ILE A 365 -43.24 23.13 -36.37
C ILE A 365 -43.20 24.60 -36.81
N ALA A 366 -44.28 25.10 -37.42
CA ALA A 366 -44.38 26.50 -37.86
C ALA A 366 -44.21 27.51 -36.71
N GLU A 367 -44.74 27.23 -35.51
CA GLU A 367 -44.50 28.10 -34.33
C GLU A 367 -43.02 28.11 -33.91
N ARG A 368 -42.30 26.97 -34.03
CA ARG A 368 -40.86 26.92 -33.72
C ARG A 368 -40.03 27.63 -34.78
N GLU A 369 -40.33 27.42 -36.06
CA GLU A 369 -39.69 28.12 -37.18
C GLU A 369 -39.92 29.63 -37.11
N MET A 370 -41.12 30.06 -36.68
CA MET A 370 -41.43 31.47 -36.46
C MET A 370 -40.67 32.05 -35.25
N ILE A 371 -40.54 31.32 -34.14
CA ILE A 371 -39.64 31.69 -33.03
C ILE A 371 -38.19 31.86 -33.54
N ILE A 372 -37.71 30.91 -34.34
CA ILE A 372 -36.36 30.92 -34.89
C ILE A 372 -36.16 32.13 -35.83
N SER A 373 -37.11 32.39 -36.74
CA SER A 373 -37.02 33.53 -37.66
C SER A 373 -37.08 34.87 -36.91
N LEU A 374 -38.02 35.05 -35.99
CA LEU A 374 -38.14 36.27 -35.18
C LEU A 374 -36.87 36.52 -34.34
N PHE A 375 -36.23 35.47 -33.82
CA PHE A 375 -35.03 35.59 -32.98
C PHE A 375 -33.73 35.76 -33.80
N PHE A 376 -33.57 35.05 -34.92
CA PHE A 376 -32.30 35.03 -35.68
C PHE A 376 -32.31 35.90 -36.95
N ASN A 377 -33.44 36.00 -37.65
CA ASN A 377 -33.54 36.77 -38.90
C ASN A 377 -33.96 38.23 -38.60
N GLU A 378 -34.93 38.41 -37.70
CA GLU A 378 -35.36 39.74 -37.21
C GLU A 378 -34.60 40.21 -35.95
N ASN A 379 -33.66 39.42 -35.45
CA ASN A 379 -32.75 39.77 -34.34
C ASN A 379 -33.44 40.15 -33.00
N ARG A 380 -34.73 39.82 -32.81
CA ARG A 380 -35.51 40.17 -31.61
C ARG A 380 -35.06 39.37 -30.39
N THR A 381 -35.10 39.97 -29.20
CA THR A 381 -34.73 39.26 -27.96
C THR A 381 -35.75 38.19 -27.56
N ILE A 382 -35.34 37.23 -26.71
CA ILE A 382 -36.24 36.21 -26.13
C ILE A 382 -37.45 36.86 -25.43
N ARG A 383 -37.29 38.06 -24.86
CA ARG A 383 -38.39 38.83 -24.26
C ARG A 383 -39.40 39.22 -25.34
N GLU A 384 -38.94 39.91 -26.38
CA GLU A 384 -39.80 40.44 -27.46
C GLU A 384 -40.47 39.34 -28.28
N VAL A 385 -39.77 38.23 -28.60
CA VAL A 385 -40.37 37.09 -29.30
C VAL A 385 -41.45 36.41 -28.46
N ALA A 386 -41.22 36.24 -27.14
CA ALA A 386 -42.22 35.67 -26.24
C ALA A 386 -43.41 36.60 -26.01
N ASP A 387 -43.20 37.90 -25.97
CA ASP A 387 -44.27 38.87 -25.79
C ASP A 387 -45.09 39.02 -27.10
N PHE A 388 -44.44 39.03 -28.28
CA PHE A 388 -45.06 39.05 -29.61
C PHE A 388 -45.89 37.79 -29.92
N MET A 389 -45.36 36.59 -29.61
CA MET A 389 -46.09 35.32 -29.80
C MET A 389 -46.97 34.93 -28.60
N HIS A 390 -47.05 35.79 -27.57
CA HIS A 390 -47.77 35.57 -26.32
C HIS A 390 -47.37 34.28 -25.54
N LEU A 391 -46.15 33.79 -25.75
CA LEU A 391 -45.59 32.59 -25.14
C LEU A 391 -44.87 32.88 -23.81
N ALA A 392 -44.59 31.82 -23.04
CA ALA A 392 -43.67 31.92 -21.90
C ALA A 392 -42.21 32.06 -22.38
N LYS A 393 -41.44 32.92 -21.71
CA LYS A 393 -40.03 33.22 -22.06
C LYS A 393 -39.12 32.00 -21.90
N SER A 394 -39.46 31.08 -21.02
CA SER A 394 -38.84 29.76 -20.88
C SER A 394 -39.06 28.87 -22.11
N THR A 395 -40.25 28.86 -22.71
CA THR A 395 -40.56 28.09 -23.92
C THR A 395 -39.75 28.60 -25.12
N VAL A 396 -39.75 29.92 -25.35
CA VAL A 396 -38.96 30.56 -26.42
C VAL A 396 -37.47 30.32 -26.23
N SER A 397 -36.96 30.49 -25.00
CA SER A 397 -35.56 30.19 -24.66
C SER A 397 -35.20 28.73 -24.96
N SER A 398 -36.08 27.77 -24.63
CA SER A 398 -35.85 26.35 -24.88
C SER A 398 -35.74 26.04 -26.37
N VAL A 399 -36.64 26.57 -27.21
CA VAL A 399 -36.58 26.40 -28.68
C VAL A 399 -35.28 26.99 -29.24
N VAL A 400 -34.92 28.20 -28.82
CA VAL A 400 -33.68 28.87 -29.26
C VAL A 400 -32.42 28.12 -28.82
N GLN A 401 -32.40 27.49 -27.65
CA GLN A 401 -31.25 26.69 -27.19
C GLN A 401 -31.13 25.34 -27.93
N VAL A 402 -32.25 24.66 -28.17
CA VAL A 402 -32.28 23.42 -28.97
C VAL A 402 -31.77 23.68 -30.39
N PHE A 403 -32.30 24.71 -31.06
CA PHE A 403 -31.87 25.08 -32.41
C PHE A 403 -30.36 25.40 -32.50
N LYS A 404 -29.81 26.16 -31.52
CA LYS A 404 -28.36 26.45 -31.44
C LYS A 404 -27.51 25.19 -31.30
N LYS A 405 -27.99 24.20 -30.53
CA LYS A 405 -27.30 22.92 -30.29
C LYS A 405 -27.32 22.05 -31.54
N GLU A 406 -28.47 21.91 -32.18
CA GLU A 406 -28.66 21.09 -33.40
C GLU A 406 -27.89 21.66 -34.59
N HIS A 407 -28.03 22.96 -34.85
CA HIS A 407 -27.43 23.62 -36.02
C HIS A 407 -25.97 24.07 -35.81
N ARG A 408 -25.34 23.64 -34.70
CA ARG A 408 -23.94 23.94 -34.31
C ARG A 408 -23.57 25.44 -34.43
N ILE A 409 -24.50 26.34 -34.10
CA ILE A 409 -24.34 27.79 -34.33
C ILE A 409 -23.41 28.40 -33.26
N GLN A 410 -22.11 28.19 -33.44
CA GLN A 410 -21.08 28.97 -32.76
C GLN A 410 -21.14 30.44 -33.21
N ARG A 411 -20.78 31.36 -32.31
CA ARG A 411 -20.80 32.82 -32.57
C ARG A 411 -19.86 33.23 -33.72
N LYS A 412 -20.36 33.29 -34.95
CA LYS A 412 -19.85 34.22 -35.96
C LYS A 412 -20.32 35.64 -35.60
N THR A 413 -19.41 36.49 -35.14
CA THR A 413 -19.63 37.94 -35.01
C THR A 413 -18.97 38.63 -36.20
N SER A 414 -19.67 39.59 -36.81
CA SER A 414 -19.30 40.23 -38.08
C SER A 414 -18.23 41.33 -37.95
N THR A 415 -17.04 40.96 -37.49
CA THR A 415 -15.79 41.74 -37.65
C THR A 415 -14.62 40.79 -37.88
N GLY A 416 -13.58 41.26 -38.57
CA GLY A 416 -12.52 40.41 -39.12
C GLY A 416 -11.69 39.65 -38.08
N ARG A 417 -11.19 38.47 -38.50
CA ARG A 417 -10.15 37.63 -37.85
C ARG A 417 -9.96 37.84 -36.34
N LYS A 418 -10.65 37.03 -35.53
CA LYS A 418 -10.07 36.65 -34.23
C LYS A 418 -8.80 35.84 -34.49
N LYS A 419 -7.62 36.43 -34.28
CA LYS A 419 -6.44 35.63 -33.88
C LYS A 419 -6.89 34.79 -32.68
N LYS A 420 -6.64 33.48 -32.70
CA LYS A 420 -6.58 32.71 -31.46
C LYS A 420 -5.38 33.29 -30.70
N LEU A 421 -5.59 33.78 -29.48
CA LEU A 421 -4.50 34.19 -28.60
C LEU A 421 -3.63 32.95 -28.34
N SER A 422 -2.31 33.09 -28.46
CA SER A 422 -1.36 32.02 -28.14
C SER A 422 -1.27 31.81 -26.63
N ASP A 423 -0.71 30.68 -26.21
CA ASP A 423 -0.59 30.31 -24.81
C ASP A 423 0.27 31.32 -24.01
N GLU A 424 1.20 32.00 -24.68
CA GLU A 424 1.95 33.17 -24.18
C GLU A 424 1.03 34.28 -23.65
N HIS A 425 -0.08 34.56 -24.33
CA HIS A 425 -1.04 35.58 -23.91
C HIS A 425 -1.93 35.11 -22.75
N GLU A 426 -2.16 33.79 -22.59
CA GLU A 426 -2.75 33.28 -21.34
C GLU A 426 -1.74 33.40 -20.19
N GLN A 427 -0.46 33.08 -20.41
CA GLN A 427 0.59 33.22 -19.40
C GLN A 427 0.74 34.66 -18.93
N MET A 428 0.80 35.65 -19.83
CA MET A 428 0.83 37.07 -19.43
C MET A 428 -0.39 37.49 -18.59
N ILE A 429 -1.55 36.85 -18.77
CA ILE A 429 -2.73 37.09 -17.92
C ILE A 429 -2.61 36.36 -16.57
N MET A 430 -2.00 35.17 -16.51
CA MET A 430 -1.61 34.52 -15.25
C MET A 430 -0.65 35.41 -14.45
N ASP A 431 0.34 36.00 -15.10
CA ASP A 431 1.36 36.86 -14.46
C ASP A 431 0.75 38.17 -13.95
N ILE A 432 -0.22 38.74 -14.68
CA ILE A 432 -0.99 39.90 -14.21
C ILE A 432 -1.87 39.55 -12.99
N LEU A 433 -2.45 38.35 -12.96
CA LEU A 433 -3.28 37.86 -11.86
C LEU A 433 -2.47 37.52 -10.60
N SER A 434 -1.27 36.96 -10.75
CA SER A 434 -0.43 36.56 -9.61
C SER A 434 0.12 37.75 -8.81
N GLN A 435 0.18 38.93 -9.41
CA GLN A 435 0.69 40.17 -8.77
C GLN A 435 -0.29 40.82 -7.79
N LYS A 436 -1.58 40.46 -7.80
CA LYS A 436 -2.63 41.14 -6.99
C LYS A 436 -3.89 40.30 -6.89
N GLU A 437 -4.24 39.84 -5.68
CA GLU A 437 -5.42 38.99 -5.43
C GLU A 437 -6.73 39.62 -5.94
N ASP A 438 -6.99 40.88 -5.59
CA ASP A 438 -8.17 41.65 -6.00
C ASP A 438 -7.90 42.55 -7.22
N ILE A 439 -7.54 41.94 -8.37
CA ILE A 439 -7.44 42.66 -9.65
C ILE A 439 -8.75 42.56 -10.46
N THR A 440 -9.25 43.71 -10.93
CA THR A 440 -10.53 43.76 -11.67
C THR A 440 -10.37 43.33 -13.13
N ILE A 441 -11.49 42.97 -13.78
CA ILE A 441 -11.54 42.66 -15.23
C ILE A 441 -11.02 43.82 -16.08
N GLU A 442 -11.29 45.07 -15.68
CA GLU A 442 -10.82 46.26 -16.41
C GLU A 442 -9.34 46.53 -16.16
N GLU A 443 -8.87 46.40 -14.92
CA GLU A 443 -7.46 46.58 -14.55
C GLU A 443 -6.57 45.52 -15.23
N THR A 444 -7.02 44.27 -15.24
CA THR A 444 -6.37 43.16 -15.97
C THR A 444 -6.33 43.43 -17.47
N ARG A 445 -7.47 43.86 -18.06
CA ARG A 445 -7.57 44.23 -19.48
C ARG A 445 -6.62 45.35 -19.86
N ASN A 446 -6.52 46.39 -19.03
CA ASN A 446 -5.69 47.55 -19.28
C ASN A 446 -4.20 47.21 -19.16
N ARG A 447 -3.79 46.43 -18.15
CA ARG A 447 -2.42 45.90 -18.03
C ARG A 447 -2.04 45.02 -19.23
N PHE A 448 -2.92 44.10 -19.62
CA PHE A 448 -2.68 43.23 -20.78
C PHE A 448 -2.51 44.03 -22.07
N LEU A 449 -3.35 45.05 -22.30
CA LEU A 449 -3.25 45.95 -23.45
C LEU A 449 -1.98 46.82 -23.43
N SER A 450 -1.49 47.25 -22.26
CA SER A 450 -0.21 47.97 -22.16
C SER A 450 1.02 47.10 -22.45
N LEU A 451 0.92 45.78 -22.23
CA LEU A 451 1.98 44.81 -22.56
C LEU A 451 1.85 44.26 -23.98
N ASN A 452 0.66 44.32 -24.60
CA ASN A 452 0.37 43.79 -25.93
C ASN A 452 -0.36 44.83 -26.81
N PRO A 453 0.29 45.94 -27.20
CA PRO A 453 -0.31 46.94 -28.10
C PRO A 453 -0.71 46.35 -29.46
N GLU A 454 -0.09 45.24 -29.87
CA GLU A 454 -0.40 44.43 -31.06
C GLU A 454 -1.83 43.85 -31.08
N VAL A 455 -2.54 43.84 -29.95
CA VAL A 455 -3.89 43.26 -29.79
C VAL A 455 -4.90 44.32 -29.31
N PRO A 456 -5.05 45.47 -30.00
CA PRO A 456 -5.70 46.67 -29.44
C PRO A 456 -7.21 46.54 -29.18
N ASN A 457 -7.84 45.45 -29.62
CA ASN A 457 -9.30 45.26 -29.62
C ASN A 457 -9.77 44.08 -28.74
N ILE A 458 -9.01 43.67 -27.72
CA ILE A 458 -9.48 42.62 -26.80
C ILE A 458 -10.67 43.11 -25.95
N SER A 459 -11.75 42.31 -25.92
CA SER A 459 -12.99 42.68 -25.24
C SER A 459 -12.97 42.30 -23.75
N LYS A 460 -13.69 43.06 -22.90
CA LYS A 460 -13.89 42.72 -21.48
C LYS A 460 -14.40 41.28 -21.28
N SER A 461 -15.28 40.81 -22.17
CA SER A 461 -15.81 39.44 -22.14
C SER A 461 -14.81 38.35 -22.56
N THR A 462 -13.75 38.72 -23.27
CA THR A 462 -12.63 37.83 -23.63
C THR A 462 -11.62 37.78 -22.50
N ILE A 463 -11.24 38.94 -21.95
CA ILE A 463 -10.42 39.02 -20.72
C ILE A 463 -11.09 38.28 -19.57
N TYR A 464 -12.39 38.49 -19.30
CA TYR A 464 -13.11 37.76 -18.25
C TYR A 464 -13.05 36.24 -18.43
N ARG A 465 -13.25 35.72 -19.64
CA ARG A 465 -13.13 34.28 -19.92
C ARG A 465 -11.71 33.74 -19.78
N ILE A 466 -10.70 34.53 -20.09
CA ILE A 466 -9.31 34.13 -19.90
C ILE A 466 -8.97 34.22 -18.41
N MET A 467 -9.38 35.27 -17.68
CA MET A 467 -9.27 35.36 -16.23
C MET A 467 -9.98 34.21 -15.52
N GLU A 468 -11.15 33.77 -15.98
CA GLU A 468 -11.86 32.61 -15.44
C GLU A 468 -11.07 31.31 -15.68
N ASN A 469 -10.51 31.12 -16.88
CA ASN A 469 -9.63 29.99 -17.21
C ASN A 469 -8.33 30.03 -16.37
N CYS A 470 -7.66 31.18 -16.32
CA CYS A 470 -6.43 31.44 -15.57
C CYS A 470 -6.65 31.31 -14.06
N GLN A 471 -7.74 31.85 -13.50
CA GLN A 471 -8.08 31.66 -12.08
C GLN A 471 -8.45 30.20 -11.79
N SER A 472 -9.02 29.45 -12.74
CA SER A 472 -9.19 28.00 -12.57
C SER A 472 -7.85 27.25 -12.59
N LYS A 473 -6.92 27.63 -13.47
CA LYS A 473 -5.54 27.10 -13.53
C LYS A 473 -4.69 27.47 -12.30
N LEU A 474 -4.87 28.68 -11.75
CA LEU A 474 -4.21 29.16 -10.52
C LEU A 474 -4.81 28.54 -9.25
N ARG A 475 -6.07 28.06 -9.31
CA ARG A 475 -6.71 27.29 -8.23
C ARG A 475 -6.41 25.79 -8.32
N ALA A 476 -6.18 25.27 -9.54
CA ALA A 476 -5.82 23.89 -9.78
C ALA A 476 -4.51 23.56 -9.06
N ARG A 477 -4.61 22.74 -8.01
CA ARG A 477 -3.46 22.17 -7.30
C ARG A 477 -2.69 21.24 -8.24
N SER A 478 -1.68 21.76 -8.93
CA SER A 478 -0.78 20.97 -9.80
C SER A 478 0.11 20.00 -9.00
N ASP A 479 0.21 20.23 -7.70
CA ASP A 479 0.87 19.42 -6.68
C ASP A 479 -0.01 18.28 -6.11
N MET A 480 -1.21 18.06 -6.68
CA MET A 480 -2.17 17.05 -6.24
C MET A 480 -2.49 16.04 -7.35
N GLU A 481 -2.29 14.75 -7.07
CA GLU A 481 -2.85 13.65 -7.87
C GLU A 481 -4.09 13.08 -7.19
N VAL A 482 -5.11 12.72 -7.96
CA VAL A 482 -6.37 12.16 -7.45
C VAL A 482 -6.72 10.87 -8.17
N PHE A 483 -6.88 9.78 -7.44
CA PHE A 483 -7.15 8.45 -8.00
C PHE A 483 -8.62 8.08 -7.76
N VAL A 484 -9.30 7.60 -8.80
CA VAL A 484 -10.70 7.16 -8.72
C VAL A 484 -10.81 5.72 -9.22
N GLY A 485 -11.27 4.80 -8.37
CA GLY A 485 -11.30 3.38 -8.74
C GLY A 485 -11.47 2.42 -7.56
N ALA A 486 -10.85 1.24 -7.68
CA ALA A 486 -10.84 0.21 -6.65
C ALA A 486 -9.51 0.20 -5.89
N PHE A 487 -9.58 0.22 -4.56
CA PHE A 487 -8.41 0.22 -3.68
C PHE A 487 -8.39 -1.01 -2.77
N VAL A 488 -7.19 -1.54 -2.51
CA VAL A 488 -6.99 -2.84 -1.86
C VAL A 488 -5.84 -2.73 -0.86
N HIS A 489 -6.10 -2.81 0.44
CA HIS A 489 -5.05 -2.73 1.46
C HIS A 489 -5.31 -3.65 2.66
N SER A 490 -4.46 -3.57 3.69
CA SER A 490 -4.62 -4.29 4.96
C SER A 490 -4.84 -3.31 6.12
N THR A 491 -5.50 -3.76 7.19
CA THR A 491 -5.51 -3.09 8.51
C THR A 491 -5.08 -4.07 9.62
N GLU A 492 -5.06 -3.60 10.87
CA GLU A 492 -4.88 -4.44 12.05
C GLU A 492 -5.94 -5.55 12.14
N GLU A 493 -7.20 -5.17 11.97
CA GLU A 493 -8.37 -6.04 12.11
C GLU A 493 -8.60 -6.90 10.86
N ASN A 494 -8.33 -6.35 9.68
CA ASN A 494 -8.70 -6.96 8.40
C ASN A 494 -7.44 -7.26 7.56
N PRO A 495 -7.12 -8.54 7.28
CA PRO A 495 -5.95 -8.89 6.47
C PRO A 495 -6.10 -8.49 4.99
N ILE A 496 -7.34 -8.25 4.51
CA ILE A 496 -7.57 -7.46 3.31
C ILE A 496 -8.85 -6.64 3.47
N VAL A 497 -8.84 -5.42 2.94
CA VAL A 497 -10.02 -4.55 2.74
C VAL A 497 -10.04 -4.17 1.27
N ILE A 498 -11.20 -4.31 0.64
CA ILE A 498 -11.41 -3.99 -0.78
C ILE A 498 -12.46 -2.88 -0.83
N LEU A 499 -12.08 -1.74 -1.39
CA LEU A 499 -12.89 -0.52 -1.45
C LEU A 499 -13.17 -0.17 -2.93
N PRO A 500 -14.27 -0.67 -3.51
CA PRO A 500 -14.64 -0.37 -4.88
C PRO A 500 -15.33 1.00 -4.99
N GLY A 501 -14.85 1.88 -5.87
CA GLY A 501 -15.51 3.17 -6.16
C GLY A 501 -15.16 4.29 -5.18
N MET A 502 -13.91 4.37 -4.73
CA MET A 502 -13.42 5.48 -3.90
C MET A 502 -12.73 6.57 -4.73
N VAL A 503 -12.51 7.71 -4.09
CA VAL A 503 -11.58 8.78 -4.47
C VAL A 503 -10.48 8.85 -3.41
N MET A 504 -9.22 8.72 -3.81
CA MET A 504 -8.07 9.03 -2.96
C MET A 504 -7.35 10.27 -3.47
N GLY A 505 -7.13 11.24 -2.58
CA GLY A 505 -6.32 12.43 -2.85
C GLY A 505 -4.91 12.27 -2.31
N VAL A 506 -3.90 12.48 -3.15
CA VAL A 506 -2.48 12.45 -2.79
C VAL A 506 -1.91 13.85 -2.95
N LEU A 507 -1.28 14.36 -1.89
CA LEU A 507 -0.78 15.72 -1.78
C LEU A 507 0.49 15.76 -0.93
N ASN A 508 1.53 16.47 -1.38
CA ASN A 508 2.79 16.63 -0.64
C ASN A 508 3.34 15.28 -0.10
N THR A 509 3.51 14.30 -1.00
CA THR A 509 3.90 12.90 -0.72
C THR A 509 2.89 12.02 0.04
N LYS A 510 1.82 12.61 0.60
CA LYS A 510 0.92 11.95 1.57
C LYS A 510 -0.49 11.71 1.05
N ILE A 511 -1.18 10.76 1.66
CA ILE A 511 -2.61 10.49 1.48
C ILE A 511 -3.40 11.50 2.32
N GLU A 512 -4.07 12.42 1.65
CA GLU A 512 -4.83 13.52 2.28
C GLU A 512 -6.28 13.10 2.60
N PHE A 513 -6.91 12.33 1.70
CA PHE A 513 -8.25 11.76 1.93
C PHE A 513 -8.46 10.43 1.18
N MET A 514 -9.45 9.66 1.64
CA MET A 514 -9.96 8.43 1.02
C MET A 514 -11.47 8.37 1.28
N GLU A 515 -12.29 8.72 0.29
CA GLU A 515 -13.73 8.94 0.44
C GLU A 515 -14.52 8.33 -0.75
N SER A 516 -15.85 8.24 -0.67
CA SER A 516 -16.68 7.61 -1.72
C SER A 516 -16.78 8.48 -2.99
N ILE A 517 -16.97 7.86 -4.16
CA ILE A 517 -17.08 8.58 -5.45
C ILE A 517 -18.22 9.62 -5.51
N GLU A 518 -19.27 9.46 -4.70
CA GLU A 518 -20.36 10.42 -4.55
C GLU A 518 -19.89 11.78 -4.00
N GLU A 519 -18.82 11.81 -3.22
CA GLU A 519 -18.24 13.04 -2.65
C GLU A 519 -17.26 13.72 -3.63
N LEU A 520 -17.00 13.17 -4.82
CA LEU A 520 -15.98 13.66 -5.75
C LEU A 520 -16.12 15.16 -6.08
N ASP A 521 -17.34 15.65 -6.33
CA ASP A 521 -17.56 17.07 -6.63
C ASP A 521 -17.51 17.97 -5.38
N HIS A 522 -17.72 17.42 -4.17
CA HIS A 522 -17.42 18.12 -2.91
C HIS A 522 -15.91 18.25 -2.72
N LEU A 523 -15.17 17.16 -2.93
CA LEU A 523 -13.71 17.10 -2.80
C LEU A 523 -13.01 18.04 -3.79
N LYS A 524 -13.45 18.10 -5.06
CA LYS A 524 -13.01 19.11 -6.04
C LYS A 524 -13.19 20.54 -5.51
N ALA A 525 -14.35 20.83 -4.91
CA ALA A 525 -14.66 22.16 -4.38
C ALA A 525 -13.94 22.52 -3.07
N GLU A 526 -13.60 21.52 -2.25
CA GLU A 526 -12.89 21.71 -0.97
C GLU A 526 -11.37 21.84 -1.16
N TYR A 527 -10.79 20.98 -2.02
CA TYR A 527 -9.34 20.90 -2.24
C TYR A 527 -8.84 21.67 -3.47
N GLY A 528 -9.73 22.08 -4.39
CA GLY A 528 -9.40 22.92 -5.54
C GLY A 528 -8.83 22.18 -6.76
N PHE A 529 -8.77 20.85 -6.75
CA PHE A 529 -8.34 20.06 -7.91
C PHE A 529 -9.41 20.05 -9.02
N THR A 530 -8.97 19.75 -10.24
CA THR A 530 -9.78 19.74 -11.46
C THR A 530 -9.76 18.38 -12.13
N ASP A 531 -10.55 18.17 -13.19
CA ASP A 531 -10.61 16.86 -13.87
C ASP A 531 -9.27 16.42 -14.49
N SER A 532 -8.32 17.34 -14.74
CA SER A 532 -6.96 16.98 -15.20
C SER A 532 -6.06 16.39 -14.10
N ASN A 533 -6.43 16.53 -12.82
CA ASN A 533 -5.76 15.89 -11.69
C ASN A 533 -6.22 14.43 -11.49
N ILE A 534 -7.24 13.97 -12.22
CA ILE A 534 -7.95 12.72 -11.90
C ILE A 534 -7.50 11.56 -12.78
N HIS A 535 -7.05 10.50 -12.12
CA HIS A 535 -6.69 9.21 -12.70
C HIS A 535 -7.80 8.19 -12.43
N TYR A 536 -8.73 8.06 -13.38
CA TYR A 536 -9.76 7.04 -13.37
C TYR A 536 -9.17 5.68 -13.74
N MET A 537 -9.34 4.68 -12.87
CA MET A 537 -8.98 3.28 -13.13
C MET A 537 -10.01 2.60 -14.03
N THR A 538 -9.57 1.66 -14.87
CA THR A 538 -10.48 0.79 -15.64
C THR A 538 -11.07 -0.33 -14.77
N PRO A 539 -12.12 -1.05 -15.20
CA PRO A 539 -12.60 -2.25 -14.52
C PRO A 539 -11.61 -3.45 -14.48
N GLY A 540 -10.49 -3.34 -15.21
CA GLY A 540 -9.35 -4.26 -15.15
C GLY A 540 -8.23 -3.79 -14.20
N GLN A 541 -8.39 -2.64 -13.55
CA GLN A 541 -7.38 -2.02 -12.71
C GLN A 541 -7.82 -1.91 -11.24
N PHE A 542 -6.83 -1.98 -10.35
CA PHE A 542 -6.98 -1.64 -8.93
C PHE A 542 -5.65 -1.14 -8.37
N MET A 543 -5.72 -0.42 -7.25
CA MET A 543 -4.54 0.12 -6.58
C MET A 543 -4.32 -0.54 -5.23
N MET A 544 -3.07 -0.89 -4.93
CA MET A 544 -2.65 -1.53 -3.66
C MET A 544 -1.36 -0.89 -3.12
N PRO A 545 -1.05 -1.02 -1.82
CA PRO A 545 0.22 -0.55 -1.27
C PRO A 545 1.43 -1.14 -1.98
N GLY A 546 2.52 -0.40 -1.97
CA GLY A 546 3.84 -0.92 -2.33
C GLY A 546 4.22 -2.15 -1.51
N LEU A 547 4.90 -3.10 -2.15
CA LEU A 547 5.39 -4.30 -1.49
C LEU A 547 6.66 -3.96 -0.69
N VAL A 548 6.78 -4.54 0.50
CA VAL A 548 7.87 -4.26 1.45
C VAL A 548 8.72 -5.51 1.62
N ASP A 549 9.86 -5.56 0.93
CA ASP A 549 10.84 -6.64 1.07
C ASP A 549 11.67 -6.42 2.34
N THR A 550 11.53 -7.33 3.30
CA THR A 550 12.17 -7.19 4.62
C THR A 550 13.54 -7.84 4.73
N HIS A 551 14.02 -8.53 3.68
CA HIS A 551 15.38 -9.09 3.66
C HIS A 551 15.80 -9.51 2.25
N ILE A 552 16.86 -8.88 1.74
CA ILE A 552 17.47 -9.21 0.44
C ILE A 552 18.96 -8.84 0.43
N HIS A 553 19.82 -9.71 -0.13
CA HIS A 553 21.22 -9.35 -0.42
C HIS A 553 21.34 -8.76 -1.83
N ALA A 554 21.39 -7.43 -1.91
CA ALA A 554 21.55 -6.71 -3.19
C ALA A 554 22.81 -7.17 -3.96
N SER A 555 23.85 -7.56 -3.23
CA SER A 555 25.13 -8.01 -3.74
C SER A 555 25.11 -9.40 -4.36
N GLN A 556 24.16 -10.25 -3.96
CA GLN A 556 24.08 -11.64 -4.43
C GLN A 556 23.17 -11.81 -5.65
N PHE A 557 22.52 -10.74 -6.12
CA PHE A 557 21.68 -10.75 -7.32
C PHE A 557 22.32 -11.38 -8.58
N PRO A 558 23.65 -11.36 -8.83
CA PRO A 558 24.26 -12.06 -9.97
C PRO A 558 24.10 -13.59 -9.91
N ASN A 559 23.96 -14.17 -8.72
CA ASN A 559 23.78 -15.61 -8.49
C ASN A 559 22.31 -16.03 -8.44
N ASN A 560 21.37 -15.11 -8.70
CA ASN A 560 19.94 -15.36 -8.50
C ASN A 560 19.40 -16.47 -9.42
N GLY A 561 19.21 -17.67 -8.86
CA GLY A 561 18.81 -18.88 -9.58
C GLY A 561 19.97 -19.82 -9.97
N VAL A 562 21.18 -19.61 -9.43
CA VAL A 562 22.38 -20.40 -9.72
C VAL A 562 22.71 -21.34 -8.55
N ALA A 563 22.92 -22.63 -8.86
CA ALA A 563 23.34 -23.68 -7.92
C ALA A 563 22.43 -23.86 -6.69
N MET A 564 21.11 -23.74 -6.90
CA MET A 564 20.07 -23.93 -5.87
C MET A 564 19.98 -25.38 -5.32
N ASP A 565 20.77 -26.30 -5.86
CA ASP A 565 20.87 -27.70 -5.46
C ASP A 565 21.95 -27.96 -4.38
N LEU A 566 22.78 -26.96 -4.06
CA LEU A 566 23.80 -27.03 -3.00
C LEU A 566 23.22 -26.67 -1.61
N PRO A 567 23.70 -27.29 -0.52
CA PRO A 567 23.40 -26.84 0.85
C PRO A 567 23.99 -25.45 1.15
N LEU A 568 23.31 -24.66 1.98
CA LEU A 568 23.69 -23.28 2.37
C LEU A 568 25.20 -23.07 2.59
N LEU A 569 25.84 -23.86 3.45
CA LEU A 569 27.26 -23.66 3.80
C LEU A 569 28.23 -23.92 2.64
N GLU A 570 27.87 -24.81 1.71
CA GLU A 570 28.64 -25.12 0.50
C GLU A 570 28.40 -24.06 -0.59
N TRP A 571 27.15 -23.63 -0.75
CA TRP A 571 26.74 -22.54 -1.62
C TRP A 571 27.42 -21.21 -1.24
N LEU A 572 27.48 -20.89 0.07
CA LEU A 572 28.17 -19.70 0.60
C LEU A 572 29.64 -19.63 0.19
N GLN A 573 30.37 -20.76 0.29
CA GLN A 573 31.78 -20.83 -0.08
C GLN A 573 31.99 -20.82 -1.60
N THR A 574 31.11 -21.49 -2.35
CA THR A 574 31.30 -21.74 -3.78
C THR A 574 30.84 -20.57 -4.67
N TYR A 575 29.77 -19.88 -4.28
CA TYR A 575 29.15 -18.81 -5.09
C TYR A 575 29.09 -17.47 -4.37
N THR A 576 28.68 -17.46 -3.10
CA THR A 576 28.31 -16.22 -2.41
C THR A 576 29.51 -15.36 -2.03
N PHE A 577 30.49 -15.91 -1.29
CA PHE A 577 31.69 -15.14 -0.93
C PHE A 577 32.55 -14.72 -2.14
N PRO A 578 32.76 -15.56 -3.19
CA PRO A 578 33.40 -15.10 -4.43
C PRO A 578 32.66 -13.94 -5.12
N THR A 579 31.33 -13.96 -5.13
CA THR A 579 30.52 -12.91 -5.78
C THR A 579 30.50 -11.62 -4.97
N GLU A 580 30.33 -11.71 -3.65
CA GLU A 580 30.38 -10.55 -2.76
C GLU A 580 31.78 -9.91 -2.70
N ALA A 581 32.87 -10.68 -2.87
CA ALA A 581 34.23 -10.15 -2.95
C ALA A 581 34.45 -9.18 -4.13
N ASN A 582 33.75 -9.39 -5.26
CA ASN A 582 33.86 -8.54 -6.45
C ASN A 582 33.33 -7.11 -6.24
N PHE A 583 32.59 -6.83 -5.16
CA PHE A 583 32.11 -5.47 -4.82
C PHE A 583 33.19 -4.57 -4.22
N SER A 584 34.44 -5.04 -4.19
CA SER A 584 35.63 -4.20 -4.11
C SER A 584 35.83 -3.38 -5.39
N ASP A 585 35.36 -3.86 -6.56
CA ASP A 585 35.19 -3.03 -7.76
C ASP A 585 33.90 -2.21 -7.67
N THR A 586 34.07 -0.88 -7.75
CA THR A 586 33.00 0.11 -7.70
C THR A 586 32.18 0.16 -9.00
N LEU A 587 32.74 -0.28 -10.13
CA LEU A 587 32.03 -0.37 -11.41
C LEU A 587 31.08 -1.57 -11.39
N PHE A 588 31.57 -2.77 -11.04
CA PHE A 588 30.74 -3.95 -10.82
C PHE A 588 29.64 -3.70 -9.77
N ALA A 589 29.97 -3.06 -8.64
CA ALA A 589 28.99 -2.66 -7.64
C ALA A 589 27.89 -1.78 -8.23
N ARG A 590 28.23 -0.71 -8.97
CA ARG A 590 27.24 0.19 -9.59
C ARG A 590 26.40 -0.53 -10.65
N GLU A 591 26.98 -1.43 -11.45
CA GLU A 591 26.22 -2.24 -12.40
C GLU A 591 25.18 -3.13 -11.70
N VAL A 592 25.59 -3.96 -10.73
CA VAL A 592 24.69 -4.94 -10.09
C VAL A 592 23.61 -4.24 -9.29
N TYR A 593 23.98 -3.24 -8.48
CA TYR A 593 23.01 -2.49 -7.67
C TYR A 593 22.01 -1.73 -8.55
N SER A 594 22.41 -1.24 -9.73
CA SER A 594 21.48 -0.62 -10.68
C SER A 594 20.44 -1.61 -11.21
N LYS A 595 20.83 -2.85 -11.50
CA LYS A 595 19.91 -3.89 -11.99
C LYS A 595 18.96 -4.40 -10.92
N VAL A 596 19.42 -4.63 -9.68
CA VAL A 596 18.57 -5.19 -8.61
C VAL A 596 17.52 -4.20 -8.14
N VAL A 597 17.89 -2.93 -7.90
CA VAL A 597 16.93 -1.87 -7.48
C VAL A 597 15.86 -1.66 -8.54
N GLU A 598 16.25 -1.64 -9.83
CA GLU A 598 15.29 -1.54 -10.94
C GLU A 598 14.39 -2.78 -11.06
N ARG A 599 14.93 -3.98 -10.84
CA ARG A 599 14.15 -5.22 -10.85
C ARG A 599 13.14 -5.26 -9.71
N LEU A 600 13.49 -4.79 -8.52
CA LEU A 600 12.62 -4.74 -7.34
C LEU A 600 11.51 -3.70 -7.52
N LEU A 601 11.84 -2.46 -7.93
CA LEU A 601 10.86 -1.43 -8.26
C LEU A 601 9.88 -1.94 -9.33
N ARG A 602 10.38 -2.56 -10.41
CA ARG A 602 9.54 -3.15 -11.46
C ARG A 602 8.68 -4.33 -10.98
N ASN A 603 9.07 -5.03 -9.92
CA ASN A 603 8.23 -6.03 -9.22
C ASN A 603 7.33 -5.40 -8.12
N GLY A 604 7.21 -4.07 -8.07
CA GLY A 604 6.35 -3.36 -7.12
C GLY A 604 6.90 -3.27 -5.69
N THR A 605 8.18 -3.57 -5.50
CA THR A 605 8.85 -3.45 -4.19
C THR A 605 9.27 -1.99 -3.98
N THR A 606 8.44 -1.21 -3.30
CA THR A 606 8.72 0.22 -3.02
C THR A 606 9.71 0.41 -1.88
N THR A 607 9.75 -0.56 -0.96
CA THR A 607 10.61 -0.55 0.23
C THR A 607 11.41 -1.85 0.32
N ALA A 608 12.71 -1.76 0.56
CA ALA A 608 13.60 -2.92 0.74
C ALA A 608 14.54 -2.78 1.94
N ALA A 609 14.88 -3.89 2.60
CA ALA A 609 15.98 -3.97 3.56
C ALA A 609 17.16 -4.74 2.95
N TYR A 610 18.18 -3.99 2.53
CA TYR A 610 19.31 -4.51 1.77
C TYR A 610 20.53 -4.84 2.63
N PHE A 611 21.06 -6.05 2.44
CA PHE A 611 22.45 -6.39 2.75
C PHE A 611 23.33 -5.99 1.55
N GLY A 612 24.37 -5.20 1.79
CA GLY A 612 25.41 -4.85 0.82
C GLY A 612 26.55 -5.89 0.81
N THR A 613 27.79 -5.44 1.02
CA THR A 613 28.96 -6.30 1.28
C THR A 613 29.81 -5.71 2.40
N ILE A 614 30.95 -6.31 2.75
CA ILE A 614 31.88 -5.71 3.72
C ILE A 614 32.54 -4.41 3.20
N HIS A 615 32.51 -4.19 1.88
CA HIS A 615 33.18 -3.06 1.25
C HIS A 615 32.43 -1.74 1.52
N LEU A 616 33.16 -0.75 2.04
CA LEU A 616 32.61 0.57 2.36
C LEU A 616 32.13 1.30 1.09
N GLU A 617 32.99 1.50 0.09
CA GLU A 617 32.64 2.22 -1.14
C GLU A 617 31.54 1.51 -1.95
N GLY A 618 31.60 0.18 -2.05
CA GLY A 618 30.52 -0.60 -2.65
C GLY A 618 29.17 -0.37 -1.93
N SER A 619 29.18 -0.34 -0.59
CA SER A 619 27.95 -0.08 0.19
C SER A 619 27.45 1.37 0.06
N LYS A 620 28.36 2.36 -0.07
CA LYS A 620 28.00 3.75 -0.39
C LYS A 620 27.30 3.84 -1.76
N ILE A 621 27.83 3.16 -2.78
CA ILE A 621 27.24 3.12 -4.13
C ILE A 621 25.83 2.51 -4.15
N LEU A 622 25.53 1.52 -3.30
CA LEU A 622 24.17 1.01 -3.14
C LEU A 622 23.22 2.09 -2.58
N ALA A 623 23.69 2.94 -1.66
CA ALA A 623 22.90 4.05 -1.15
C ALA A 623 22.65 5.15 -2.20
N ASP A 624 23.65 5.48 -3.02
CA ASP A 624 23.49 6.37 -4.18
C ASP A 624 22.42 5.82 -5.13
N VAL A 625 22.58 4.58 -5.58
CA VAL A 625 21.73 3.97 -6.63
C VAL A 625 20.28 3.80 -6.17
N VAL A 626 20.05 3.50 -4.89
CA VAL A 626 18.70 3.48 -4.30
C VAL A 626 18.09 4.89 -4.25
N HIS A 627 18.88 5.89 -3.88
CA HIS A 627 18.44 7.29 -3.86
C HIS A 627 18.12 7.81 -5.26
N ASP A 628 19.02 7.62 -6.22
CA ASP A 628 18.90 8.01 -7.63
C ASP A 628 17.66 7.40 -8.30
N LYS A 629 17.33 6.13 -7.96
CA LYS A 629 16.14 5.43 -8.46
C LYS A 629 14.89 5.66 -7.60
N GLY A 630 14.95 6.50 -6.56
CA GLY A 630 13.80 6.91 -5.75
C GLY A 630 13.13 5.80 -4.94
N GLN A 631 13.83 4.71 -4.62
CA GLN A 631 13.29 3.63 -3.79
C GLN A 631 13.48 3.94 -2.29
N ARG A 632 12.56 3.48 -1.44
CA ARG A 632 12.73 3.51 0.01
C ARG A 632 13.60 2.33 0.45
N ALA A 633 14.58 2.55 1.32
CA ALA A 633 15.38 1.44 1.83
C ALA A 633 15.99 1.63 3.21
N LEU A 634 16.21 0.49 3.87
CA LEU A 634 17.26 0.30 4.85
C LEU A 634 18.46 -0.34 4.14
N ILE A 635 19.66 0.23 4.25
CA ILE A 635 20.87 -0.26 3.57
C ILE A 635 21.99 -0.48 4.59
N GLY A 636 22.70 -1.60 4.51
CA GLY A 636 23.78 -1.94 5.44
C GLY A 636 25.07 -2.44 4.78
N LYS A 637 26.20 -1.82 5.12
CA LYS A 637 27.53 -2.47 5.03
C LYS A 637 27.49 -3.71 5.92
N VAL A 638 27.87 -4.86 5.37
CA VAL A 638 27.90 -6.14 6.09
C VAL A 638 29.13 -6.20 6.98
N ASN A 639 29.00 -6.76 8.18
CA ASN A 639 30.12 -6.96 9.10
C ASN A 639 30.40 -8.45 9.31
N MET A 640 31.68 -8.85 9.19
CA MET A 640 32.14 -10.24 9.14
C MET A 640 33.67 -10.35 9.31
N MET A 641 34.13 -11.12 10.29
CA MET A 641 35.56 -11.20 10.68
C MET A 641 36.12 -12.61 10.91
N ARG A 642 35.28 -13.60 11.21
CA ARG A 642 35.70 -15.01 11.39
C ARG A 642 34.87 -15.94 10.51
N ASN A 643 35.34 -17.17 10.33
CA ASN A 643 34.62 -18.24 9.64
C ASN A 643 34.19 -17.93 8.19
N CYS A 644 34.87 -16.98 7.56
CA CYS A 644 34.74 -16.58 6.15
C CYS A 644 36.11 -16.66 5.43
N PRO A 645 36.17 -16.64 4.09
CA PRO A 645 37.43 -16.66 3.35
C PRO A 645 38.33 -15.46 3.67
N GLU A 646 39.64 -15.64 3.60
CA GLU A 646 40.63 -14.59 3.89
C GLU A 646 40.53 -13.39 2.94
N TYR A 647 40.20 -13.64 1.66
CA TYR A 647 39.98 -12.59 0.65
C TYR A 647 38.67 -11.79 0.84
N TYR A 648 37.78 -12.22 1.76
CA TYR A 648 36.50 -11.58 2.02
C TYR A 648 36.20 -11.53 3.53
N ARG A 649 37.00 -10.72 4.23
CA ARG A 649 37.02 -10.59 5.69
C ARG A 649 37.45 -9.18 6.10
N GLU A 650 36.83 -8.61 7.14
CA GLU A 650 37.29 -7.36 7.75
C GLU A 650 38.53 -7.62 8.64
N LEU A 651 39.56 -6.77 8.58
CA LEU A 651 40.87 -7.08 9.20
C LEU A 651 40.87 -6.94 10.73
N SER A 652 40.04 -6.06 11.29
CA SER A 652 39.97 -5.80 12.73
C SER A 652 38.60 -5.25 13.15
N VAL A 653 38.26 -5.38 14.44
CA VAL A 653 37.01 -4.83 14.98
C VAL A 653 37.03 -3.29 14.90
N GLN A 654 38.20 -2.69 15.13
CA GLN A 654 38.40 -1.24 15.05
C GLN A 654 38.12 -0.72 13.63
N GLU A 655 38.55 -1.45 12.61
CA GLU A 655 38.24 -1.15 11.19
C GLU A 655 36.77 -1.38 10.86
N SER A 656 36.22 -2.53 11.22
CA SER A 656 34.81 -2.88 10.99
C SER A 656 33.86 -1.81 11.54
N ILE A 657 34.11 -1.37 12.78
CA ILE A 657 33.32 -0.33 13.46
C ILE A 657 33.57 1.06 12.88
N ARG A 658 34.82 1.41 12.51
CA ARG A 658 35.15 2.67 11.81
C ARG A 658 34.38 2.79 10.50
N ASP A 659 34.40 1.74 9.68
CA ASP A 659 33.76 1.73 8.37
C ASP A 659 32.24 1.74 8.47
N THR A 660 31.66 0.96 9.39
CA THR A 660 30.20 1.01 9.62
C THR A 660 29.78 2.38 10.18
N GLU A 661 30.60 3.02 11.02
CA GLU A 661 30.37 4.39 11.48
C GLU A 661 30.49 5.42 10.34
N GLU A 662 31.46 5.29 9.45
CA GLU A 662 31.58 6.15 8.26
C GLU A 662 30.39 5.95 7.31
N PHE A 663 29.99 4.70 7.05
CA PHE A 663 28.83 4.39 6.23
C PHE A 663 27.52 5.00 6.81
N ILE A 664 27.30 4.87 8.12
CA ILE A 664 26.16 5.50 8.81
C ILE A 664 26.17 7.03 8.64
N ARG A 665 27.36 7.67 8.65
CA ARG A 665 27.51 9.11 8.41
C ARG A 665 27.27 9.45 6.94
N TYR A 666 27.77 8.65 6.00
CA TYR A 666 27.59 8.85 4.56
C TYR A 666 26.11 8.82 4.16
N VAL A 667 25.35 7.81 4.56
CA VAL A 667 23.91 7.75 4.24
C VAL A 667 23.16 8.96 4.84
N LYS A 668 23.61 9.49 5.98
CA LYS A 668 23.06 10.72 6.57
C LYS A 668 23.45 12.00 5.79
N THR A 669 24.51 11.99 4.97
CA THR A 669 24.82 13.10 4.05
C THR A 669 23.97 13.13 2.78
N ILE A 670 23.29 12.03 2.42
CA ILE A 670 22.33 11.98 1.31
C ILE A 670 21.07 12.82 1.61
N GLN A 671 20.78 13.08 2.89
CA GLN A 671 19.64 13.90 3.37
C GLN A 671 18.24 13.45 2.90
N SER A 672 18.11 12.22 2.38
CA SER A 672 16.85 11.68 1.89
C SER A 672 15.99 11.06 3.02
N PRO A 673 14.67 11.31 3.06
CA PRO A 673 13.74 10.63 3.98
C PRO A 673 13.39 9.19 3.56
N LEU A 674 13.92 8.73 2.41
CA LEU A 674 13.69 7.40 1.84
C LEU A 674 14.79 6.39 2.22
N VAL A 675 16.04 6.84 2.34
CA VAL A 675 17.22 5.97 2.50
C VAL A 675 17.82 6.13 3.90
N GLN A 676 17.95 5.02 4.64
CA GLN A 676 18.47 5.02 6.02
C GLN A 676 19.51 3.90 6.23
N PRO A 677 20.55 4.11 7.07
CA PRO A 677 21.55 3.10 7.33
C PRO A 677 21.10 2.10 8.42
N ILE A 678 21.34 0.81 8.18
CA ILE A 678 21.03 -0.29 9.10
C ILE A 678 22.31 -1.07 9.47
N VAL A 679 22.51 -1.31 10.76
CA VAL A 679 23.69 -2.02 11.29
C VAL A 679 23.54 -3.52 11.00
N THR A 680 24.55 -4.12 10.34
CA THR A 680 24.40 -5.42 9.67
C THR A 680 25.54 -6.40 10.03
N PRO A 681 25.62 -6.90 11.27
CA PRO A 681 26.36 -8.14 11.54
C PRO A 681 25.76 -9.25 10.68
N ARG A 682 26.55 -9.93 9.82
CA ARG A 682 25.99 -10.87 8.85
C ARG A 682 25.15 -11.94 9.56
N PHE A 683 25.81 -12.74 10.39
CA PHE A 683 25.22 -13.71 11.31
C PHE A 683 26.25 -14.07 12.40
N ALA A 684 25.81 -14.42 13.61
CA ALA A 684 26.71 -14.55 14.77
C ALA A 684 27.91 -15.52 14.58
N PRO A 685 27.82 -16.62 13.81
CA PRO A 685 28.99 -17.44 13.47
C PRO A 685 30.15 -16.65 12.85
N THR A 686 29.87 -15.59 12.08
CA THR A 686 30.89 -14.76 11.41
C THR A 686 31.40 -13.55 12.18
N CYS A 687 30.75 -13.20 13.30
CA CYS A 687 31.10 -12.03 14.12
C CYS A 687 31.61 -12.46 15.50
N PRO A 688 32.82 -12.06 15.91
CA PRO A 688 33.28 -12.15 17.29
C PRO A 688 32.41 -11.35 18.29
N GLU A 689 32.51 -11.67 19.57
CA GLU A 689 31.70 -11.07 20.64
C GLU A 689 31.91 -9.57 20.79
N ASP A 690 33.15 -9.10 20.73
CA ASP A 690 33.50 -7.69 20.78
C ASP A 690 33.01 -6.93 19.54
N GLN A 691 33.06 -7.54 18.35
CA GLN A 691 32.42 -7.01 17.15
C GLN A 691 30.90 -6.83 17.35
N LEU A 692 30.19 -7.86 17.82
CA LEU A 692 28.75 -7.80 18.07
C LEU A 692 28.40 -6.73 19.12
N ALA A 693 29.14 -6.70 20.25
CA ALA A 693 28.94 -5.71 21.31
C ALA A 693 29.18 -4.27 20.84
N SER A 694 30.19 -4.04 20.00
CA SER A 694 30.47 -2.71 19.44
C SER A 694 29.45 -2.30 18.37
N LEU A 695 28.93 -3.24 17.58
CA LEU A 695 27.84 -2.96 16.62
C LEU A 695 26.53 -2.60 17.33
N GLY A 696 26.17 -3.28 18.42
CA GLY A 696 25.02 -2.91 19.26
C GLY A 696 25.17 -1.51 19.88
N GLN A 697 26.37 -1.16 20.36
CA GLN A 697 26.68 0.19 20.82
C GLN A 697 26.58 1.24 19.70
N LEU A 698 27.05 0.92 18.50
CA LEU A 698 27.02 1.82 17.34
C LEU A 698 25.58 2.06 16.84
N ALA A 699 24.74 1.02 16.81
CA ALA A 699 23.32 1.15 16.49
C ALA A 699 22.60 2.07 17.48
N ALA A 700 22.79 1.84 18.79
CA ALA A 700 22.23 2.67 19.86
C ALA A 700 22.73 4.13 19.80
N LYS A 701 24.03 4.35 19.55
CA LYS A 701 24.66 5.68 19.40
C LYS A 701 24.00 6.52 18.29
N TYR A 702 23.55 5.88 17.22
CA TYR A 702 23.05 6.57 16.02
C TYR A 702 21.55 6.42 15.74
N GLY A 703 20.81 5.71 16.60
CA GLY A 703 19.37 5.46 16.48
C GLY A 703 19.01 4.55 15.30
N CYS A 704 19.97 3.80 14.77
CA CYS A 704 19.84 2.96 13.58
C CYS A 704 19.01 1.70 13.85
N HIS A 705 18.45 1.15 12.77
CA HIS A 705 17.96 -0.21 12.74
C HIS A 705 19.12 -1.23 12.81
N ILE A 706 18.77 -2.50 13.00
CA ILE A 706 19.70 -3.63 13.02
C ILE A 706 19.12 -4.75 12.15
N GLN A 707 19.94 -5.46 11.36
CA GLN A 707 19.52 -6.68 10.66
C GLN A 707 20.55 -7.80 10.79
N SER A 708 20.09 -9.05 10.91
CA SER A 708 20.92 -10.25 10.93
C SER A 708 20.10 -11.51 10.58
N HIS A 709 20.75 -12.64 10.43
CA HIS A 709 20.09 -13.95 10.28
C HIS A 709 19.92 -14.59 11.65
N LEU A 710 18.85 -15.35 11.87
CA LEU A 710 18.60 -15.99 13.17
C LEU A 710 17.87 -17.32 13.00
N GLY A 711 18.49 -18.40 13.47
CA GLY A 711 17.88 -19.73 13.53
C GLY A 711 17.40 -20.24 12.18
N GLU A 712 18.21 -20.07 11.14
CA GLU A 712 17.88 -20.48 9.78
C GLU A 712 17.98 -22.00 9.63
N THR A 713 19.09 -22.60 10.07
CA THR A 713 19.33 -24.05 9.91
C THR A 713 19.71 -24.71 11.24
N GLN A 714 19.32 -25.97 11.45
CA GLN A 714 19.71 -26.70 12.66
C GLN A 714 21.25 -26.84 12.82
N PRO A 715 22.06 -27.05 11.75
CA PRO A 715 23.52 -27.00 11.84
C PRO A 715 24.06 -25.63 12.27
N GLU A 716 23.50 -24.53 11.75
CA GLU A 716 23.86 -23.17 12.16
C GLU A 716 23.56 -22.94 13.66
N CYS A 717 22.36 -23.30 14.14
CA CYS A 717 22.00 -23.23 15.56
C CYS A 717 22.97 -24.00 16.46
N ASN A 718 23.41 -25.19 16.03
CA ASN A 718 24.39 -25.99 16.77
C ASN A 718 25.76 -25.30 16.81
N TRP A 719 26.23 -24.77 15.67
CA TRP A 719 27.51 -24.09 15.56
C TRP A 719 27.56 -22.78 16.36
N VAL A 720 26.46 -22.04 16.44
CA VAL A 720 26.34 -20.87 17.35
C VAL A 720 26.54 -21.29 18.81
N LYS A 721 25.97 -22.43 19.22
CA LYS A 721 26.11 -22.95 20.58
C LYS A 721 27.54 -23.40 20.91
N GLU A 722 28.30 -23.84 19.91
CA GLU A 722 29.73 -24.13 20.02
C GLU A 722 30.58 -22.86 20.10
N LEU A 723 30.24 -21.83 19.32
CA LEU A 723 30.97 -20.56 19.23
C LEU A 723 30.67 -19.57 20.37
N PHE A 724 29.54 -19.71 21.05
CA PHE A 724 29.10 -18.87 22.18
C PHE A 724 28.55 -19.71 23.34
N PRO A 725 29.36 -20.58 23.98
CA PRO A 725 28.89 -21.58 24.94
C PRO A 725 28.36 -21.00 26.27
N TRP A 726 28.46 -19.69 26.48
CA TRP A 726 27.85 -18.97 27.60
C TRP A 726 26.38 -18.57 27.34
N ALA A 727 25.95 -18.54 26.08
CA ALA A 727 24.61 -18.12 25.69
C ALA A 727 23.61 -19.29 25.82
N LYS A 728 22.40 -19.01 26.29
CA LYS A 728 21.33 -20.03 26.43
C LYS A 728 20.84 -20.52 25.07
N SER A 729 20.84 -19.65 24.07
CA SER A 729 20.37 -19.88 22.72
C SER A 729 20.97 -18.87 21.74
N TYR A 730 20.65 -18.99 20.45
CA TYR A 730 21.08 -18.04 19.43
C TYR A 730 20.51 -16.64 19.69
N THR A 731 19.24 -16.55 20.07
CA THR A 731 18.60 -15.26 20.45
C THR A 731 19.29 -14.60 21.65
N ASP A 732 19.75 -15.38 22.64
CA ASP A 732 20.44 -14.89 23.85
C ASP A 732 21.82 -14.26 23.52
N VAL A 733 22.48 -14.67 22.42
CA VAL A 733 23.70 -14.03 21.91
C VAL A 733 23.40 -12.59 21.47
N TYR A 734 22.37 -12.39 20.63
CA TYR A 734 22.01 -11.06 20.15
C TYR A 734 21.43 -10.17 21.26
N ASP A 735 20.65 -10.72 22.19
CA ASP A 735 20.08 -9.94 23.30
C ASP A 735 21.17 -9.40 24.24
N SER A 736 22.12 -10.27 24.62
CA SER A 736 23.24 -9.91 25.49
C SER A 736 24.14 -8.83 24.87
N MET A 737 24.28 -8.83 23.55
CA MET A 737 25.04 -7.82 22.79
C MET A 737 24.22 -6.57 22.42
N ARG A 738 22.97 -6.46 22.90
CA ARG A 738 22.04 -5.35 22.62
C ARG A 738 21.71 -5.17 21.13
N LEU A 739 21.69 -6.27 20.39
CA LEU A 739 21.34 -6.33 18.97
C LEU A 739 19.85 -6.65 18.73
N LEU A 740 19.05 -6.77 19.80
CA LEU A 740 17.59 -6.94 19.74
C LEU A 740 16.86 -5.69 20.28
N SER A 741 15.95 -5.15 19.48
CA SER A 741 15.14 -3.95 19.75
C SER A 741 13.96 -3.86 18.78
N GLU A 742 13.07 -2.87 18.96
CA GLU A 742 11.91 -2.62 18.10
C GLU A 742 12.26 -2.38 16.62
N LYS A 743 13.50 -1.93 16.36
CA LYS A 743 14.07 -1.69 15.03
C LYS A 743 14.99 -2.81 14.52
N SER A 744 14.96 -3.98 15.16
CA SER A 744 15.77 -5.13 14.76
C SER A 744 14.98 -6.06 13.85
N VAL A 745 15.61 -6.50 12.76
CA VAL A 745 15.06 -7.43 11.77
C VAL A 745 15.87 -8.72 11.79
N MET A 746 15.21 -9.84 12.04
CA MET A 746 15.84 -11.16 12.09
C MET A 746 15.28 -12.02 10.96
N ALA A 747 16.15 -12.48 10.06
CA ALA A 747 15.76 -13.30 8.92
C ALA A 747 15.53 -14.78 9.32
N HIS A 748 14.69 -15.46 8.54
CA HIS A 748 14.34 -16.88 8.60
C HIS A 748 13.57 -17.34 9.85
N CYS A 749 14.17 -17.27 11.03
CA CYS A 749 13.54 -17.60 12.33
C CYS A 749 12.79 -18.94 12.33
N ILE A 750 13.43 -20.00 11.80
CA ILE A 750 12.83 -21.33 11.64
C ILE A 750 12.94 -22.14 12.93
N TRP A 751 14.18 -22.29 13.43
CA TRP A 751 14.54 -23.22 14.51
C TRP A 751 14.53 -22.58 15.89
N LEU A 752 13.48 -21.80 16.19
CA LEU A 752 13.34 -21.05 17.46
C LEU A 752 12.57 -21.82 18.55
N GLY A 753 13.09 -21.77 19.78
CA GLY A 753 12.36 -22.18 21.00
C GLY A 753 11.27 -21.17 21.41
N ASP A 754 10.32 -21.58 22.26
CA ASP A 754 9.24 -20.68 22.72
C ASP A 754 9.78 -19.54 23.60
N ASP A 755 10.81 -19.77 24.42
CA ASP A 755 11.50 -18.73 25.20
C ASP A 755 12.23 -17.70 24.30
N GLU A 756 12.66 -18.12 23.12
CA GLU A 756 13.27 -17.22 22.12
C GLU A 756 12.21 -16.35 21.46
N ILE A 757 11.10 -16.97 21.03
CA ILE A 757 9.92 -16.27 20.51
C ILE A 757 9.39 -15.25 21.53
N TYR A 758 9.35 -15.61 22.82
CA TYR A 758 9.02 -14.68 23.89
C TYR A 758 10.03 -13.52 23.99
N THR A 759 11.33 -13.80 23.97
CA THR A 759 12.38 -12.76 24.00
C THR A 759 12.28 -11.81 22.80
N LEU A 760 12.13 -12.32 21.57
CA LEU A 760 11.96 -11.52 20.36
C LEU A 760 10.74 -10.61 20.44
N ARG A 761 9.60 -11.14 20.90
CA ARG A 761 8.35 -10.39 21.14
C ARG A 761 8.54 -9.26 22.16
N GLU A 762 9.10 -9.55 23.34
CA GLU A 762 9.27 -8.55 24.40
C GLU A 762 10.36 -7.50 24.08
N ARG A 763 11.25 -7.78 23.13
CA ARG A 763 12.17 -6.81 22.53
C ARG A 763 11.58 -6.05 21.33
N GLY A 764 10.40 -6.45 20.84
CA GLY A 764 9.74 -5.84 19.69
C GLY A 764 10.38 -6.18 18.34
N VAL A 765 11.15 -7.26 18.24
CA VAL A 765 11.89 -7.65 17.03
C VAL A 765 10.93 -8.02 15.90
N GLY A 766 11.29 -7.61 14.68
CA GLY A 766 10.62 -8.02 13.45
C GLY A 766 11.25 -9.26 12.84
N VAL A 767 10.43 -10.20 12.38
CA VAL A 767 10.87 -11.41 11.66
C VAL A 767 10.67 -11.24 10.16
N SER A 768 11.74 -11.43 9.38
CA SER A 768 11.66 -11.56 7.93
C SER A 768 11.55 -13.03 7.53
N HIS A 769 10.34 -13.45 7.17
CA HIS A 769 10.10 -14.79 6.66
C HIS A 769 10.50 -14.88 5.19
N CYS A 770 11.50 -15.71 4.87
CA CYS A 770 12.11 -15.81 3.53
C CYS A 770 11.79 -17.17 2.86
N PRO A 771 10.52 -17.45 2.52
CA PRO A 771 10.05 -18.81 2.20
C PRO A 771 10.66 -19.43 0.94
N ASN A 772 11.01 -18.64 -0.08
CA ASN A 772 11.67 -19.16 -1.28
C ASN A 772 13.04 -19.75 -0.92
N SER A 773 13.85 -18.98 -0.17
CA SER A 773 15.17 -19.41 0.33
C SER A 773 15.06 -20.63 1.24
N ASN A 774 14.22 -20.53 2.28
CA ASN A 774 14.02 -21.58 3.27
C ASN A 774 13.69 -22.96 2.66
N LEU A 775 13.00 -22.98 1.51
CA LEU A 775 12.72 -24.19 0.73
C LEU A 775 13.88 -24.57 -0.20
N SER A 776 14.44 -23.62 -0.95
CA SER A 776 15.45 -23.86 -1.99
C SER A 776 16.75 -24.43 -1.42
N ILE A 777 17.37 -23.73 -0.45
CA ILE A 777 18.59 -24.20 0.24
C ILE A 777 18.29 -25.16 1.40
N ARG A 778 17.04 -25.63 1.50
CA ARG A 778 16.55 -26.71 2.38
C ARG A 778 16.67 -26.43 3.89
N SER A 779 16.65 -25.16 4.27
CA SER A 779 16.79 -24.68 5.66
C SER A 779 15.63 -25.09 6.58
N GLY A 780 14.40 -25.13 6.08
CA GLY A 780 13.23 -25.70 6.79
C GLY A 780 11.91 -24.96 6.59
N LEU A 781 10.90 -25.30 7.41
CA LEU A 781 9.55 -24.73 7.34
C LEU A 781 9.30 -23.78 8.51
N CYS A 782 9.33 -22.46 8.24
CA CYS A 782 9.03 -21.44 9.25
C CYS A 782 7.53 -21.44 9.59
N ASP A 783 7.19 -21.75 10.85
CA ASP A 783 5.80 -21.72 11.32
C ASP A 783 5.35 -20.28 11.65
N VAL A 784 5.06 -19.52 10.59
CA VAL A 784 4.55 -18.15 10.69
C VAL A 784 3.27 -18.07 11.51
N ARG A 785 2.42 -19.11 11.53
CA ARG A 785 1.21 -19.12 12.37
C ARG A 785 1.60 -19.12 13.85
N ARG A 786 2.57 -19.95 14.28
CA ARG A 786 3.13 -19.92 15.63
C ARG A 786 3.69 -18.53 15.98
N LEU A 787 4.46 -17.91 15.08
CA LEU A 787 5.05 -16.58 15.34
C LEU A 787 3.99 -15.48 15.53
N ILE A 788 3.01 -15.36 14.62
CA ILE A 788 1.97 -14.32 14.73
C ILE A 788 0.99 -14.59 15.88
N SER A 789 0.74 -15.86 16.23
CA SER A 789 -0.06 -16.23 17.40
C SER A 789 0.62 -15.88 18.74
N HIS A 790 1.96 -15.82 18.78
CA HIS A 790 2.72 -15.28 19.91
C HIS A 790 2.85 -13.74 19.88
N GLY A 791 2.38 -13.09 18.81
CA GLY A 791 2.32 -11.63 18.68
C GLY A 791 3.58 -10.97 18.14
N LEU A 792 4.46 -11.70 17.44
CA LEU A 792 5.63 -11.11 16.78
C LEU A 792 5.22 -10.29 15.55
N LYS A 793 6.00 -9.25 15.24
CA LYS A 793 5.93 -8.55 13.94
C LYS A 793 6.53 -9.49 12.88
N VAL A 794 5.78 -9.85 11.84
CA VAL A 794 6.26 -10.70 10.74
C VAL A 794 5.97 -10.04 9.40
N GLY A 795 6.97 -10.08 8.51
CA GLY A 795 6.93 -9.64 7.12
C GLY A 795 7.56 -10.70 6.22
N LEU A 796 7.62 -10.44 4.91
CA LEU A 796 8.24 -11.34 3.94
C LEU A 796 9.56 -10.76 3.42
N GLY A 797 10.55 -11.61 3.19
CA GLY A 797 11.78 -11.30 2.46
C GLY A 797 11.89 -12.12 1.18
N THR A 798 12.54 -11.58 0.14
CA THR A 798 12.91 -12.39 -1.04
C THR A 798 14.13 -13.26 -0.79
N ASP A 799 15.07 -12.76 0.02
CA ASP A 799 16.40 -13.32 0.27
C ASP A 799 17.14 -13.69 -1.03
N CYS A 800 17.20 -12.75 -1.99
CA CYS A 800 18.04 -12.98 -3.16
C CYS A 800 19.51 -13.09 -2.67
N SER A 801 20.28 -14.15 -2.95
CA SER A 801 20.00 -15.26 -3.90
C SER A 801 19.85 -16.65 -3.28
N GLY A 802 19.77 -16.77 -1.95
CA GLY A 802 19.36 -18.03 -1.31
C GLY A 802 17.94 -18.44 -1.73
N GLY A 803 17.08 -17.43 -1.90
CA GLY A 803 15.85 -17.50 -2.70
C GLY A 803 16.09 -17.01 -4.13
N TYR A 804 15.55 -17.73 -5.11
CA TYR A 804 15.80 -17.47 -6.54
C TYR A 804 14.93 -16.36 -7.17
N SER A 805 14.12 -15.64 -6.38
CA SER A 805 13.07 -14.76 -6.90
C SER A 805 13.06 -13.37 -6.26
N ALA A 806 13.51 -12.37 -7.02
CA ALA A 806 13.42 -10.94 -6.73
C ALA A 806 11.99 -10.36 -6.83
N SER A 807 10.96 -11.17 -6.53
CA SER A 807 9.55 -10.80 -6.62
C SER A 807 8.80 -11.14 -5.34
N MET A 808 8.30 -10.11 -4.66
CA MET A 808 7.49 -10.26 -3.46
C MET A 808 6.16 -11.00 -3.70
N LEU A 809 5.69 -11.09 -4.96
CA LEU A 809 4.56 -11.96 -5.32
C LEU A 809 4.92 -13.45 -5.17
N ASP A 810 6.16 -13.84 -5.45
CA ASP A 810 6.62 -15.20 -5.17
C ASP A 810 6.81 -15.43 -3.67
N ALA A 811 7.36 -14.48 -2.92
CA ALA A 811 7.43 -14.59 -1.46
C ALA A 811 6.06 -14.83 -0.82
N ILE A 812 4.99 -14.16 -1.31
CA ILE A 812 3.59 -14.45 -0.93
C ILE A 812 3.20 -15.90 -1.27
N ARG A 813 3.47 -16.36 -2.50
CA ARG A 813 3.14 -17.72 -2.96
C ARG A 813 3.85 -18.79 -2.12
N GLN A 814 5.17 -18.67 -1.92
CA GLN A 814 5.95 -19.65 -1.17
C GLN A 814 5.57 -19.64 0.32
N SER A 815 5.23 -18.49 0.92
CA SER A 815 4.73 -18.45 2.31
C SER A 815 3.43 -19.24 2.48
N LEU A 816 2.53 -19.15 1.50
CA LEU A 816 1.30 -19.95 1.47
C LEU A 816 1.61 -21.44 1.30
N GLN A 817 2.61 -21.82 0.49
CA GLN A 817 2.98 -23.23 0.35
C GLN A 817 3.67 -23.79 1.61
N VAL A 818 4.59 -23.06 2.24
CA VAL A 818 5.18 -23.45 3.54
C VAL A 818 4.08 -23.70 4.58
N SER A 819 3.09 -22.82 4.65
CA SER A 819 1.96 -22.98 5.58
C SER A 819 0.99 -24.10 5.18
N ASN A 820 0.86 -24.44 3.89
CA ASN A 820 0.12 -25.62 3.45
C ASN A 820 0.87 -26.92 3.80
N VAL A 821 2.20 -26.99 3.64
CA VAL A 821 3.00 -28.17 4.00
C VAL A 821 2.98 -28.42 5.50
N LEU A 822 3.12 -27.36 6.32
CA LEU A 822 2.92 -27.47 7.77
C LEU A 822 1.52 -28.00 8.13
N ALA A 823 0.49 -27.65 7.36
CA ALA A 823 -0.88 -28.20 7.55
C ALA A 823 -1.05 -29.67 7.09
N LEU A 824 -0.04 -30.28 6.45
CA LEU A 824 0.02 -31.72 6.16
C LEU A 824 0.81 -32.49 7.24
N GLU A 825 1.76 -31.83 7.92
CA GLU A 825 2.60 -32.41 8.98
C GLU A 825 2.01 -32.30 10.39
N ARG A 826 1.02 -31.41 10.59
CA ARG A 826 0.40 -31.11 11.89
C ARG A 826 -1.03 -31.66 11.99
N ASP A 827 -1.56 -31.69 13.21
CA ASP A 827 -2.95 -32.07 13.49
C ASP A 827 -3.97 -31.18 12.77
N GLN A 828 -5.18 -31.71 12.57
CA GLN A 828 -6.25 -31.08 11.78
C GLN A 828 -6.69 -29.67 12.25
N ASP A 829 -6.36 -29.30 13.48
CA ASP A 829 -6.64 -27.97 14.05
C ASP A 829 -5.61 -26.88 13.64
N TYR A 830 -4.52 -27.23 12.93
CA TYR A 830 -3.51 -26.25 12.49
C TYR A 830 -4.08 -25.26 11.47
N GLN A 831 -4.13 -23.97 11.87
CA GLN A 831 -4.65 -22.90 11.02
C GLN A 831 -3.57 -22.40 10.05
N ARG A 832 -3.57 -22.93 8.82
CA ARG A 832 -2.74 -22.39 7.73
C ARG A 832 -2.98 -20.89 7.46
N LEU A 833 -2.04 -20.24 6.79
CA LEU A 833 -2.19 -18.86 6.32
C LEU A 833 -3.21 -18.76 5.18
N THR A 834 -3.99 -17.68 5.18
CA THR A 834 -4.82 -17.27 4.04
C THR A 834 -4.05 -16.33 3.10
N TYR A 835 -4.43 -16.27 1.82
CA TYR A 835 -3.80 -15.32 0.87
C TYR A 835 -3.94 -13.86 1.31
N LYS A 836 -5.00 -13.55 2.06
CA LYS A 836 -5.24 -12.25 2.69
C LYS A 836 -4.17 -11.96 3.75
N GLU A 837 -3.87 -12.93 4.62
CA GLU A 837 -2.82 -12.77 5.61
C GLU A 837 -1.44 -12.65 4.96
N ALA A 838 -1.12 -13.43 3.93
CA ALA A 838 0.15 -13.33 3.21
C ALA A 838 0.29 -11.99 2.46
N PHE A 839 -0.78 -11.47 1.86
CA PHE A 839 -0.84 -10.10 1.32
C PHE A 839 -0.55 -9.04 2.39
N ARG A 840 -1.09 -9.22 3.62
CA ARG A 840 -0.75 -8.35 4.75
C ARG A 840 0.72 -8.46 5.16
N LEU A 841 1.30 -9.66 5.22
CA LEU A 841 2.72 -9.84 5.54
C LEU A 841 3.63 -9.11 4.53
N ALA A 842 3.28 -9.10 3.24
CA ALA A 842 4.04 -8.42 2.18
C ALA A 842 3.85 -6.89 2.11
N THR A 843 2.95 -6.32 2.92
CA THR A 843 2.61 -4.89 2.93
C THR A 843 2.73 -4.30 4.33
N LEU A 844 1.63 -4.23 5.10
CA LEU A 844 1.59 -3.69 6.46
C LEU A 844 2.44 -4.49 7.46
N GLY A 845 2.57 -5.81 7.29
CA GLY A 845 3.43 -6.67 8.10
C GLY A 845 4.92 -6.36 7.89
N GLY A 846 5.34 -6.21 6.63
CA GLY A 846 6.68 -5.75 6.28
C GLY A 846 6.98 -4.36 6.82
N ALA A 847 6.04 -3.40 6.67
CA ALA A 847 6.17 -2.07 7.24
C ALA A 847 6.40 -2.09 8.76
N LYS A 848 5.69 -2.96 9.50
CA LYS A 848 5.89 -3.18 10.95
C LYS A 848 7.27 -3.76 11.28
N VAL A 849 7.73 -4.74 10.52
CA VAL A 849 9.07 -5.34 10.71
C VAL A 849 10.16 -4.28 10.53
N LEU A 850 10.01 -3.39 9.55
CA LEU A 850 10.93 -2.26 9.34
C LEU A 850 10.65 -1.05 10.25
N ASN A 851 9.65 -1.13 11.15
CA ASN A 851 9.23 -0.06 12.05
C ASN A 851 8.90 1.25 11.31
N MET A 852 8.05 1.14 10.27
CA MET A 852 7.55 2.22 9.40
C MET A 852 6.03 2.14 9.16
N GLU A 853 5.28 1.38 9.97
CA GLU A 853 3.83 1.19 9.82
C GLU A 853 3.00 2.46 10.05
N ASP A 854 3.60 3.49 10.64
CA ASP A 854 3.08 4.84 10.77
C ASP A 854 3.20 5.65 9.47
N ARG A 855 4.13 5.28 8.59
CA ARG A 855 4.43 5.96 7.32
C ARG A 855 3.91 5.25 6.08
N ILE A 856 3.90 3.92 6.04
CA ILE A 856 3.61 3.11 4.83
C ILE A 856 2.81 1.83 5.13
N GLY A 857 2.55 1.01 4.10
CA GLY A 857 2.00 -0.35 4.21
C GLY A 857 0.48 -0.47 4.04
N ASN A 858 -0.27 0.63 4.14
CA ASN A 858 -1.68 0.72 3.77
C ASN A 858 -2.09 2.15 3.37
N PHE A 859 -3.36 2.34 2.99
CA PHE A 859 -3.91 3.66 2.58
C PHE A 859 -4.66 4.37 3.72
N GLU A 860 -4.05 4.47 4.88
CA GLU A 860 -4.51 5.38 5.94
C GLU A 860 -4.13 6.82 5.62
N ILE A 861 -4.95 7.78 6.06
CA ILE A 861 -4.68 9.22 5.92
C ILE A 861 -3.38 9.58 6.68
N ASP A 862 -2.70 10.63 6.23
CA ASP A 862 -1.38 11.08 6.67
C ASP A 862 -0.19 10.17 6.29
N LYS A 863 -0.41 8.95 5.75
CA LYS A 863 0.70 8.08 5.29
C LYS A 863 1.29 8.52 3.96
N GLU A 864 2.55 8.15 3.72
CA GLU A 864 3.26 8.38 2.46
C GLU A 864 2.72 7.44 1.37
N PHE A 865 2.53 7.96 0.16
CA PHE A 865 1.92 7.23 -0.94
C PHE A 865 2.92 6.31 -1.64
N ASP A 866 3.22 5.19 -0.99
CA ASP A 866 3.89 4.02 -1.56
C ASP A 866 2.82 3.08 -2.13
N ALA A 867 2.65 3.07 -3.46
CA ALA A 867 1.49 2.44 -4.10
C ALA A 867 1.80 1.83 -5.49
N LEU A 868 1.03 0.82 -5.86
CA LEU A 868 1.06 0.14 -7.14
C LEU A 868 -0.29 0.30 -7.85
N LEU A 869 -0.27 0.71 -9.12
CA LEU A 869 -1.41 0.54 -10.00
C LEU A 869 -1.28 -0.82 -10.69
N ILE A 870 -2.15 -1.76 -10.34
CA ILE A 870 -2.23 -3.07 -10.96
C ILE A 870 -3.24 -3.01 -12.11
N ASP A 871 -2.87 -3.57 -13.25
CA ASP A 871 -3.75 -3.78 -14.40
C ASP A 871 -3.74 -5.28 -14.76
N VAL A 872 -4.81 -6.00 -14.40
CA VAL A 872 -4.95 -7.44 -14.72
C VAL A 872 -5.29 -7.69 -16.20
N THR A 873 -5.47 -6.64 -17.00
CA THR A 873 -5.70 -6.68 -18.44
C THR A 873 -4.50 -6.16 -19.27
N ALA A 874 -3.34 -5.99 -18.63
CA ALA A 874 -2.12 -5.49 -19.28
C ALA A 874 -1.67 -6.38 -20.47
N PRO A 875 -1.09 -5.79 -21.53
CA PRO A 875 -0.66 -6.53 -22.72
C PRO A 875 0.29 -7.69 -22.41
N GLY A 876 -0.12 -8.91 -22.74
CA GLY A 876 0.66 -10.12 -22.50
C GLY A 876 0.70 -10.57 -21.03
N SER A 877 -0.24 -10.13 -20.18
CA SER A 877 -0.43 -10.67 -18.83
C SER A 877 -0.64 -12.19 -18.83
N ALA A 878 -0.23 -12.86 -17.75
CA ALA A 878 -0.56 -14.25 -17.46
C ALA A 878 -1.92 -14.44 -16.73
N ILE A 879 -2.75 -13.39 -16.65
CA ILE A 879 -4.04 -13.40 -15.96
C ILE A 879 -5.21 -13.38 -16.96
N ASP A 880 -5.93 -14.50 -17.10
CA ASP A 880 -7.19 -14.54 -17.84
C ASP A 880 -8.36 -14.02 -16.98
N ILE A 881 -9.07 -13.00 -17.49
CA ILE A 881 -10.23 -12.39 -16.84
C ILE A 881 -11.54 -12.75 -17.58
N PHE A 882 -12.50 -13.28 -16.83
CA PHE A 882 -13.82 -13.69 -17.31
C PHE A 882 -14.91 -12.73 -16.82
N SER A 883 -16.04 -12.71 -17.53
CA SER A 883 -17.15 -11.75 -17.30
C SER A 883 -17.87 -11.87 -15.94
N LYS A 884 -17.50 -12.85 -15.11
CA LYS A 884 -18.02 -13.05 -13.75
C LYS A 884 -17.00 -12.74 -12.64
N ASP A 885 -15.74 -12.47 -12.99
CA ASP A 885 -14.68 -12.23 -12.00
C ASP A 885 -14.96 -10.92 -11.24
N THR A 886 -15.14 -11.05 -9.93
CA THR A 886 -15.23 -9.90 -9.02
C THR A 886 -13.88 -9.21 -8.88
N ILE A 887 -13.85 -8.07 -8.18
CA ILE A 887 -12.59 -7.43 -7.77
C ILE A 887 -11.75 -8.36 -6.88
N GLU A 888 -12.37 -9.19 -6.03
CA GLU A 888 -11.66 -10.14 -5.17
C GLU A 888 -11.01 -11.27 -5.98
N ASP A 889 -11.71 -11.80 -6.99
CA ASP A 889 -11.15 -12.80 -7.91
C ASP A 889 -9.94 -12.25 -8.68
N LYS A 890 -9.99 -10.98 -9.11
CA LYS A 890 -8.89 -10.29 -9.82
C LYS A 890 -7.66 -10.12 -8.92
N ILE A 891 -7.85 -9.72 -7.67
CA ILE A 891 -6.77 -9.60 -6.67
C ILE A 891 -6.16 -10.98 -6.40
N GLN A 892 -6.99 -12.00 -6.21
CA GLN A 892 -6.52 -13.36 -5.95
C GLN A 892 -5.74 -13.91 -7.17
N LYS A 893 -6.24 -13.72 -8.40
CA LYS A 893 -5.53 -14.09 -9.62
C LYS A 893 -4.19 -13.35 -9.77
N PHE A 894 -4.13 -12.05 -9.49
CA PHE A 894 -2.88 -11.30 -9.47
C PHE A 894 -1.88 -11.89 -8.45
N ILE A 895 -2.33 -12.17 -7.23
CA ILE A 895 -1.49 -12.80 -6.19
C ILE A 895 -0.93 -14.15 -6.65
N TYR A 896 -1.72 -15.03 -7.27
CA TYR A 896 -1.26 -16.37 -7.67
C TYR A 896 -0.59 -16.47 -9.05
N THR A 897 -0.92 -15.58 -10.00
CA THR A 897 -0.52 -15.72 -11.42
C THR A 897 0.02 -14.45 -12.08
N GLY A 898 -0.08 -13.29 -11.43
CA GLY A 898 0.47 -12.03 -11.94
C GLY A 898 1.99 -11.89 -11.81
N ASP A 899 2.56 -10.92 -12.51
CA ASP A 899 3.99 -10.57 -12.47
C ASP A 899 4.21 -9.08 -12.84
N ASP A 900 5.45 -8.68 -13.13
CA ASP A 900 5.79 -7.29 -13.45
C ASP A 900 5.03 -6.69 -14.65
N ARG A 901 4.53 -7.51 -15.58
CA ARG A 901 3.67 -7.07 -16.69
C ARG A 901 2.36 -6.45 -16.20
N ASN A 902 1.87 -6.86 -15.02
CA ASN A 902 0.64 -6.36 -14.42
C ASN A 902 0.83 -5.11 -13.55
N ILE A 903 2.07 -4.70 -13.26
CA ILE A 903 2.38 -3.56 -12.38
C ILE A 903 2.54 -2.31 -13.26
N ALA A 904 1.41 -1.76 -13.70
CA ALA A 904 1.36 -0.66 -14.67
C ALA A 904 2.06 0.61 -14.19
N ARG A 905 1.98 0.94 -12.89
CA ARG A 905 2.70 2.06 -12.26
C ARG A 905 3.17 1.73 -10.86
N VAL A 906 4.27 2.39 -10.47
CA VAL A 906 4.87 2.30 -9.13
C VAL A 906 5.07 3.71 -8.60
N TYR A 907 4.63 3.94 -7.36
CA TYR A 907 4.73 5.19 -6.63
C TYR A 907 5.51 4.97 -5.33
N VAL A 908 6.40 5.89 -4.98
CA VAL A 908 7.13 5.94 -3.71
C VAL A 908 7.04 7.36 -3.17
N ALA A 909 6.52 7.53 -1.95
CA ALA A 909 6.24 8.83 -1.33
C ALA A 909 5.55 9.82 -2.29
N GLY A 910 4.51 9.39 -3.01
CA GLY A 910 3.79 10.25 -3.97
C GLY A 910 4.46 10.42 -5.32
N HIS A 911 5.76 10.11 -5.47
CA HIS A 911 6.47 10.23 -6.73
C HIS A 911 6.28 8.96 -7.58
N ARG A 912 5.77 9.11 -8.81
CA ARG A 912 5.65 8.01 -9.78
C ARG A 912 7.03 7.63 -10.32
N ILE A 913 7.60 6.55 -9.79
CA ILE A 913 8.93 6.03 -10.15
C ILE A 913 8.88 5.22 -11.45
N LEU A 914 7.74 4.58 -11.77
CA LEU A 914 7.57 3.78 -12.98
C LEU A 914 6.20 3.98 -13.62
N ASP A 915 6.15 4.03 -14.96
CA ASP A 915 4.92 4.00 -15.76
C ASP A 915 5.12 3.12 -17.01
N LEU A 916 4.77 1.84 -16.93
CA LEU A 916 4.96 0.88 -18.03
C LEU A 916 4.00 1.12 -19.20
N HIS A 917 2.94 1.92 -19.01
CA HIS A 917 1.94 2.24 -20.02
C HIS A 917 2.24 3.55 -20.78
N ASN A 918 3.27 4.31 -20.38
CA ASN A 918 3.65 5.57 -21.02
C ASN A 918 4.97 5.48 -21.83
N ARG A 919 5.16 4.41 -22.61
CA ARG A 919 6.36 4.17 -23.46
C ARG A 919 6.45 5.06 -24.71
N ASN A 920 6.19 6.36 -24.56
CA ASN A 920 6.29 7.39 -25.61
C ASN A 920 7.08 8.62 -25.13
N ILE A 921 7.90 8.47 -24.09
CA ILE A 921 8.95 9.41 -23.72
C ILE A 921 10.24 8.59 -23.61
N HIS A 922 11.16 8.84 -24.55
CA HIS A 922 12.48 8.23 -24.67
C HIS A 922 13.54 9.32 -24.51
#